data_AF-A0A3A1YMI2-F1
#
_entry.id   AF-A0A3A1YMI2-F1
#
_cell.length_a   1.000
_cell.length_b   1.000
_cell.length_c   1.000
_cell.angle_alpha   90.00
_cell.angle_beta   90.00
_cell.angle_gamma   90.00
#
_symmetry.space_group_name_H-M   'P 1'
#
loop_
_entity.id
_entity.type
_entity.pdbx_description
1 polymer ?
#
loop_
_entity_poly.entity_id
_entity_poly.type
_entity_poly.pdbx_seq_one_letter_code
_entity_poly.pdbx_strand_id
1 'polypeptide(L)'
;MSLIEEEIVHIGIVGVKSSGYETAKYLLTVPEYNRCRITLFDDKPDLEFISSLQSIDGNISCYPVNSPEILAKQKYLIVTPGIPKTHPAFKLAVEKGVEIIGDIELFARIKKHSHDIQFREAPVIGITGSNGKTTVTHLTTHILKHLGYHVAMAGNIGVPIMSTFAEQYNYFVLELSSYQLETTNELKLRVGCILNVSPDHLDRYGNMQAYKEAKQHIYDLSQSILYNKIDQATWPTEENAKKHMTAFTSNPTNYPASYYYDPQDRTINIPAVYGDDNSITYNKLAVKDFNLQGLHNYENILAAIALVRLTLGQSEQQDKLIFEAAKSFKGLEHRFELVHTSNNGVRFINDSKATNIGAVESALRSVDLHNNGKLYLLLGGDGKKQDFTELSPAVSKIKNIEVLCYGRDAEQVAKCSPDAQIFKEQSLESVMRHIAPKLQSDDVVLLSPACASFDQFKNYEERGRVFAELAKKYQKPSWKKRLGINMLNGVQSLAHKTIYLGDSKTVSGNHQSDKVKLYDDYLLALIFSIFGLGIITVFSSSVYLSLKQTGGIFNPKQILLMLVGVLAFLGALNFNTSKWRTVLPLLIATTVGSLVVVHFVGHSVNGAQRWISLFGFTFQPVELAKLCTLIYLSHYLVSVAKESKFTLRLMFGFMCFFVIMALLLLLQPDFGSTLMLTIISFITVIYVTPNLKSICYRAAPIMVVAVILLSVYVAHKTYLIDRITGFLDPYADPYGKSYQIINSISAFSHGGFWGVGLGNSIFKSGYLTEANTDYILAIYGEEFGYIGIILLVLLEVLLYLRMFKISHQTYFLYKRPFQAIMVFTFVLWFSYQALYNFAMTVAFLPTDGSTHPLISYGGSSYVIMFIALGITMRVDYENRCIANQHPVKEAPSEHLVQNFFSNMWKLFSAKETPKAKQPRRSK
;
A
#
# COMPACT_ATOMS: atom_id res chain seq x y z
N MET A 1 -57.33 15.68 -37.41
CA MET A 1 -56.79 14.65 -38.31
C MET A 1 -55.94 15.36 -39.37
N SER A 2 -54.63 15.52 -39.11
CA SER A 2 -53.51 15.55 -40.07
C SER A 2 -52.26 16.17 -39.44
N LEU A 3 -51.23 15.34 -39.27
CA LEU A 3 -49.81 15.64 -39.50
C LEU A 3 -49.17 16.74 -38.62
N ILE A 4 -48.53 16.33 -37.52
CA ILE A 4 -47.05 16.32 -37.41
C ILE A 4 -46.68 15.10 -36.56
N GLU A 5 -46.42 13.95 -37.20
CA GLU A 5 -45.59 12.92 -36.56
C GLU A 5 -44.18 13.51 -36.47
N GLU A 6 -43.82 14.07 -35.33
CA GLU A 6 -42.46 14.55 -35.11
C GLU A 6 -41.52 13.34 -35.01
N GLU A 7 -40.65 13.19 -36.00
CA GLU A 7 -39.78 12.06 -36.26
C GLU A 7 -38.87 11.74 -35.05
N ILE A 8 -38.96 10.51 -34.51
CA ILE A 8 -38.05 10.02 -33.45
C ILE A 8 -36.62 10.01 -34.00
N VAL A 9 -35.70 10.69 -33.32
CA VAL A 9 -34.31 10.77 -33.77
C VAL A 9 -33.51 9.59 -33.21
N HIS A 10 -33.01 8.73 -34.08
CA HIS A 10 -32.16 7.60 -33.69
C HIS A 10 -30.70 8.05 -33.53
N ILE A 11 -30.09 7.76 -32.38
CA ILE A 11 -28.71 8.11 -32.07
C ILE A 11 -27.95 6.85 -31.67
N GLY A 12 -26.88 6.56 -32.41
CA GLY A 12 -25.94 5.48 -32.08
C GLY A 12 -24.76 6.00 -31.29
N ILE A 13 -24.38 5.32 -30.21
CA ILE A 13 -23.16 5.60 -29.43
C ILE A 13 -22.19 4.44 -29.65
N VAL A 14 -21.00 4.75 -30.19
CA VAL A 14 -20.01 3.74 -30.59
C VAL A 14 -18.80 3.77 -29.65
N GLY A 15 -18.68 2.70 -28.85
CA GLY A 15 -17.75 2.53 -27.73
C GLY A 15 -18.34 2.98 -26.40
N VAL A 16 -18.72 2.04 -25.54
CA VAL A 16 -19.38 2.22 -24.24
C VAL A 16 -18.39 1.97 -23.09
N LYS A 17 -17.31 2.75 -23.12
CA LYS A 17 -16.46 2.97 -21.94
C LYS A 17 -16.94 4.23 -21.20
N SER A 18 -16.11 4.84 -20.36
CA SER A 18 -16.49 6.01 -19.56
C SER A 18 -17.10 7.18 -20.37
N SER A 19 -16.50 7.61 -21.49
CA SER A 19 -17.05 8.72 -22.31
C SER A 19 -18.38 8.34 -22.99
N GLY A 20 -18.47 7.15 -23.59
CA GLY A 20 -19.71 6.67 -24.22
C GLY A 20 -20.85 6.47 -23.22
N TYR A 21 -20.54 5.96 -22.03
CA TYR A 21 -21.50 5.83 -20.92
C TYR A 21 -22.06 7.18 -20.49
N GLU A 22 -21.20 8.17 -20.20
CA GLU A 22 -21.68 9.50 -19.77
C GLU A 22 -22.44 10.22 -20.89
N THR A 23 -22.06 10.00 -22.15
CA THR A 23 -22.81 10.49 -23.32
C THR A 23 -24.21 9.89 -23.37
N ALA A 24 -24.34 8.56 -23.23
CA ALA A 24 -25.62 7.87 -23.24
C ALA A 24 -26.49 8.33 -22.08
N LYS A 25 -25.92 8.35 -20.88
CA LYS A 25 -26.59 8.78 -19.66
C LYS A 25 -27.10 10.21 -19.76
N TYR A 26 -26.29 11.14 -20.29
CA TYR A 26 -26.71 12.52 -20.50
C TYR A 26 -27.93 12.60 -21.43
N LEU A 27 -27.88 11.94 -22.59
CA LEU A 27 -28.98 11.96 -23.56
C LEU A 27 -30.26 11.29 -23.04
N LEU A 28 -30.16 10.32 -22.13
CA LEU A 28 -31.33 9.65 -21.55
C LEU A 28 -31.96 10.42 -20.38
N THR A 29 -31.19 11.27 -19.71
CA THR A 29 -31.63 11.94 -18.47
C THR A 29 -32.13 13.36 -18.68
N VAL A 30 -31.75 13.98 -19.80
CA VAL A 30 -32.08 15.38 -20.11
C VAL A 30 -33.40 15.43 -20.91
N PRO A 31 -34.46 16.08 -20.39
CA PRO A 31 -35.81 16.02 -20.98
C PRO A 31 -35.91 16.46 -22.44
N GLU A 32 -35.05 17.39 -22.86
CA GLU A 32 -34.96 17.90 -24.24
C GLU A 32 -34.64 16.79 -25.26
N TYR A 33 -34.03 15.68 -24.81
CA TYR A 33 -33.68 14.53 -25.64
C TYR A 33 -34.60 13.31 -25.44
N ASN A 34 -35.73 13.45 -24.74
CA ASN A 34 -36.71 12.36 -24.58
C ASN A 34 -37.26 11.80 -25.91
N ARG A 35 -37.08 12.55 -27.01
CA ARG A 35 -37.47 12.14 -28.37
C ARG A 35 -36.34 11.46 -29.14
N CYS A 36 -35.20 11.23 -28.50
CA CYS A 36 -34.07 10.51 -29.06
C CYS A 36 -34.12 9.05 -28.63
N ARG A 37 -33.89 8.13 -29.58
CA ARG A 37 -33.76 6.71 -29.29
C ARG A 37 -32.29 6.31 -29.33
N ILE A 38 -31.75 5.95 -28.17
CA ILE A 38 -30.33 5.64 -28.00
C ILE A 38 -30.06 4.16 -28.29
N THR A 39 -29.11 3.89 -29.17
CA THR A 39 -28.61 2.55 -29.48
C THR A 39 -27.11 2.48 -29.18
N LEU A 40 -26.66 1.44 -28.49
CA LEU A 40 -25.27 1.28 -28.12
C LEU A 40 -24.55 0.32 -29.08
N PHE A 41 -23.28 0.60 -29.36
CA PHE A 41 -22.42 -0.23 -30.19
C PHE A 41 -21.06 -0.43 -29.50
N ASP A 42 -20.75 -1.66 -29.07
CA ASP A 42 -19.46 -2.00 -28.48
C ASP A 42 -19.16 -3.50 -28.68
N ASP A 43 -17.92 -3.84 -29.02
CA ASP A 43 -17.47 -5.23 -29.16
C ASP A 43 -17.11 -5.86 -27.81
N LYS A 44 -16.85 -5.03 -26.78
CA LYS A 44 -16.50 -5.44 -25.41
C LYS A 44 -17.14 -4.49 -24.39
N PRO A 45 -18.49 -4.46 -24.29
CA PRO A 45 -19.18 -3.56 -23.38
C PRO A 45 -18.89 -3.89 -21.92
N ASP A 46 -18.83 -2.86 -21.08
CA ASP A 46 -18.82 -3.01 -19.63
C ASP A 46 -20.26 -3.29 -19.14
N LEU A 47 -20.49 -4.46 -18.54
CA LEU A 47 -21.82 -4.90 -18.13
C LEU A 47 -22.44 -4.02 -17.04
N GLU A 48 -21.62 -3.40 -16.18
CA GLU A 48 -22.12 -2.46 -15.16
C GLU A 48 -22.67 -1.19 -15.81
N PHE A 49 -21.97 -0.66 -16.82
CA PHE A 49 -22.45 0.50 -17.58
C PHE A 49 -23.72 0.20 -18.37
N ILE A 50 -23.80 -0.96 -19.02
CA ILE A 50 -25.01 -1.36 -19.76
C ILE A 50 -26.21 -1.50 -18.81
N SER A 51 -26.03 -2.19 -17.68
CA SER A 51 -27.11 -2.37 -16.70
C SER A 51 -27.55 -1.05 -16.07
N SER A 52 -26.61 -0.14 -15.83
CA SER A 52 -26.92 1.22 -15.35
C SER A 52 -27.68 2.06 -16.36
N LEU A 53 -27.46 1.89 -17.67
CA LEU A 53 -28.22 2.61 -18.69
C LEU A 53 -29.62 2.00 -18.87
N GLN A 54 -29.71 0.67 -18.84
CA GLN A 54 -30.97 -0.07 -18.95
C GLN A 54 -31.94 0.19 -17.80
N SER A 55 -31.43 0.53 -16.61
CA SER A 55 -32.28 0.96 -15.49
C SER A 55 -32.90 2.35 -15.69
N ILE A 56 -32.32 3.18 -16.57
CA ILE A 56 -32.87 4.49 -16.96
C ILE A 56 -33.87 4.30 -18.11
N ASP A 57 -33.51 3.53 -19.14
CA ASP A 57 -34.41 3.15 -20.24
C ASP A 57 -34.24 1.66 -20.58
N GLY A 58 -35.26 0.86 -20.26
CA GLY A 58 -35.29 -0.59 -20.50
C GLY A 58 -35.23 -1.00 -21.97
N ASN A 59 -35.36 -0.07 -22.92
CA ASN A 59 -35.28 -0.35 -24.35
C ASN A 59 -33.85 -0.29 -24.92
N ILE A 60 -32.85 0.00 -24.09
CA ILE A 60 -31.46 0.11 -24.53
C ILE A 60 -30.91 -1.25 -24.94
N SER A 61 -30.46 -1.30 -26.20
CA SER A 61 -29.81 -2.45 -26.82
C SER A 61 -28.36 -2.11 -27.13
N CYS A 62 -27.47 -3.08 -26.93
CA CYS A 62 -26.05 -2.98 -27.29
C CYS A 62 -25.71 -4.02 -28.37
N TYR A 63 -25.16 -3.56 -29.48
CA TYR A 63 -24.76 -4.39 -30.63
C TYR A 63 -23.24 -4.37 -30.82
N PRO A 64 -22.64 -5.37 -31.49
CA PRO A 64 -21.26 -5.28 -31.94
C PRO A 64 -21.05 -4.09 -32.88
N VAL A 65 -19.85 -3.49 -32.87
CA VAL A 65 -19.52 -2.35 -33.76
C VAL A 65 -19.63 -2.76 -35.23
N ASN A 66 -19.36 -4.04 -35.54
CA ASN A 66 -19.51 -4.59 -36.88
C ASN A 66 -20.97 -4.95 -37.24
N SER A 67 -21.90 -4.00 -37.04
CA SER A 67 -23.33 -4.15 -37.35
C SER A 67 -23.80 -3.07 -38.35
N PRO A 68 -23.31 -3.08 -39.60
CA PRO A 68 -23.47 -1.96 -40.56
C PRO A 68 -24.94 -1.62 -40.86
N GLU A 69 -25.84 -2.61 -40.90
CA GLU A 69 -27.26 -2.39 -41.17
C GLU A 69 -27.98 -1.64 -40.03
N ILE A 70 -27.53 -1.81 -38.78
CA ILE A 70 -28.12 -1.14 -37.61
C ILE A 70 -27.52 0.26 -37.46
N LEU A 71 -26.22 0.40 -37.73
CA LEU A 71 -25.53 1.70 -37.80
C LEU A 71 -26.16 2.62 -38.85
N ALA A 72 -26.55 2.07 -40.00
CA ALA A 72 -27.17 2.82 -41.09
C ALA A 72 -28.62 3.29 -40.82
N LYS A 73 -29.24 2.83 -39.72
CA LYS A 73 -30.58 3.27 -39.27
C LYS A 73 -30.51 4.48 -38.33
N GLN A 74 -29.32 4.89 -37.90
CA GLN A 74 -29.15 6.03 -37.01
C GLN A 74 -29.18 7.34 -37.80
N LYS A 75 -29.51 8.46 -37.15
CA LYS A 75 -29.31 9.81 -37.71
C LYS A 75 -27.93 10.35 -37.37
N TYR A 76 -27.48 10.07 -36.15
CA TYR A 76 -26.16 10.45 -35.64
C TYR A 76 -25.44 9.22 -35.09
N LEU A 77 -24.13 9.13 -35.36
CA LEU A 77 -23.22 8.24 -34.67
C LEU A 77 -22.25 9.07 -33.84
N ILE A 78 -22.34 8.94 -32.51
CA ILE A 78 -21.41 9.56 -31.58
C ILE A 78 -20.29 8.55 -31.31
N VAL A 79 -19.13 8.79 -31.91
CA VAL A 79 -18.01 7.85 -31.93
C VAL A 79 -16.96 8.27 -30.92
N THR A 80 -16.62 7.37 -30.00
CA THR A 80 -15.54 7.61 -29.05
C THR A 80 -14.17 7.64 -29.75
N PRO A 81 -13.16 8.38 -29.24
CA PRO A 81 -11.92 8.66 -29.96
C PRO A 81 -11.10 7.43 -30.37
N GLY A 82 -11.30 6.30 -29.69
CA GLY A 82 -10.60 5.04 -29.93
C GLY A 82 -11.04 4.31 -31.21
N ILE A 83 -12.15 4.70 -31.83
CA ILE A 83 -12.66 4.09 -33.06
C ILE A 83 -12.51 5.10 -34.20
N PRO A 84 -11.80 4.76 -35.28
CA PRO A 84 -11.58 5.71 -36.38
C PRO A 84 -12.87 5.98 -37.13
N LYS A 85 -13.10 7.24 -37.55
CA LYS A 85 -14.25 7.61 -38.41
C LYS A 85 -14.26 6.88 -39.76
N THR A 86 -13.12 6.33 -40.16
CA THR A 86 -12.92 5.51 -41.37
C THR A 86 -13.18 4.02 -41.15
N HIS A 87 -13.67 3.61 -39.97
CA HIS A 87 -13.94 2.20 -39.68
C HIS A 87 -14.87 1.58 -40.75
N PRO A 88 -14.57 0.39 -41.31
CA PRO A 88 -15.33 -0.18 -42.42
C PRO A 88 -16.83 -0.32 -42.17
N ALA A 89 -17.23 -0.61 -40.92
CA ALA A 89 -18.64 -0.74 -40.53
C ALA A 89 -19.45 0.56 -40.71
N PHE A 90 -18.78 1.72 -40.74
CA PHE A 90 -19.46 3.01 -40.92
C PHE A 90 -19.74 3.36 -42.38
N LYS A 91 -19.17 2.63 -43.34
CA LYS A 91 -19.29 2.94 -44.77
C LYS A 91 -20.76 3.04 -45.22
N LEU A 92 -21.57 2.03 -44.85
CA LEU A 92 -23.00 2.01 -45.19
C LEU A 92 -23.77 3.15 -44.51
N ALA A 93 -23.40 3.51 -43.28
CA ALA A 93 -24.04 4.62 -42.56
C ALA A 93 -23.72 5.96 -43.24
N VAL A 94 -22.46 6.19 -43.63
CA VAL A 94 -22.06 7.38 -44.38
C VAL A 94 -22.79 7.46 -45.72
N GLU A 95 -22.90 6.36 -46.47
CA GLU A 95 -23.65 6.28 -47.73
C GLU A 95 -25.14 6.60 -47.56
N LYS A 96 -25.71 6.32 -46.38
CA LYS A 96 -27.10 6.64 -46.01
C LYS A 96 -27.28 8.04 -45.42
N GLY A 97 -26.23 8.85 -45.36
CA GLY A 97 -26.28 10.22 -44.85
C GLY A 97 -26.27 10.31 -43.32
N VAL A 98 -25.84 9.27 -42.62
CA VAL A 98 -25.68 9.29 -41.16
C VAL A 98 -24.48 10.17 -40.79
N GLU A 99 -24.69 11.16 -39.93
CA GLU A 99 -23.64 12.07 -39.51
C GLU A 99 -22.80 11.44 -38.39
N ILE A 100 -21.47 11.44 -38.54
CA ILE A 100 -20.53 10.89 -37.56
C ILE A 100 -19.87 12.05 -36.81
N ILE A 101 -20.10 12.12 -35.50
CA ILE A 101 -19.56 13.16 -34.61
C ILE A 101 -18.86 12.56 -33.39
N GLY A 102 -18.04 13.34 -32.71
CA GLY A 102 -17.45 12.98 -31.42
C GLY A 102 -18.25 13.48 -30.23
N ASP A 103 -17.84 13.07 -29.02
CA ASP A 103 -18.36 13.59 -27.75
C ASP A 103 -18.07 15.09 -27.58
N ILE A 104 -16.89 15.55 -28.02
CA ILE A 104 -16.50 16.98 -28.00
C ILE A 104 -17.38 17.82 -28.94
N GLU A 105 -17.73 17.30 -30.11
CA GLU A 105 -18.62 17.97 -31.05
C GLU A 105 -20.04 18.06 -30.51
N LEU A 106 -20.54 16.97 -29.90
CA LEU A 106 -21.83 16.99 -29.23
C LEU A 106 -21.85 18.06 -28.12
N PHE A 107 -20.84 18.08 -27.26
CA PHE A 107 -20.68 19.13 -26.25
C PHE A 107 -20.70 20.54 -26.86
N ALA A 108 -19.98 20.75 -27.96
CA ALA A 108 -19.92 22.05 -28.64
C ALA A 108 -21.30 22.51 -29.13
N ARG A 109 -22.05 21.62 -29.80
CA ARG A 109 -23.41 21.90 -30.29
C ARG A 109 -24.36 22.21 -29.15
N ILE A 110 -24.35 21.41 -28.09
CA ILE A 110 -25.22 21.62 -26.93
C ILE A 110 -24.88 22.93 -26.23
N LYS A 111 -23.59 23.20 -26.01
CA LYS A 111 -23.14 24.47 -25.40
C LYS A 111 -23.57 25.68 -26.21
N LYS A 112 -23.42 25.64 -27.53
CA LYS A 112 -23.84 26.71 -28.45
C LYS A 112 -25.33 27.02 -28.35
N HIS A 113 -26.16 26.01 -28.14
CA HIS A 113 -27.62 26.13 -28.10
C HIS A 113 -28.20 26.20 -26.67
N SER A 114 -27.37 26.13 -25.63
CA SER A 114 -27.84 26.17 -24.24
C SER A 114 -28.55 27.48 -23.91
N HIS A 115 -29.64 27.35 -23.13
CA HIS A 115 -30.37 28.48 -22.56
C HIS A 115 -29.65 29.11 -21.36
N ASP A 116 -28.74 28.36 -20.71
CA ASP A 116 -27.87 28.90 -19.67
C ASP A 116 -26.79 29.78 -20.33
N ILE A 117 -26.94 31.10 -20.20
CA ILE A 117 -26.02 32.10 -20.77
C ILE A 117 -24.63 31.95 -20.17
N GLN A 118 -24.52 31.67 -18.87
CA GLN A 118 -23.22 31.51 -18.22
C GLN A 118 -22.49 30.30 -18.79
N PHE A 119 -23.17 29.17 -18.95
CA PHE A 119 -22.60 27.99 -19.59
C PHE A 119 -22.27 28.23 -21.07
N ARG A 120 -23.17 28.87 -21.82
CA ARG A 120 -22.98 29.17 -23.24
C ARG A 120 -21.79 30.08 -23.51
N GLU A 121 -21.57 31.08 -22.65
CA GLU A 121 -20.47 32.05 -22.79
C GLU A 121 -19.19 31.67 -22.04
N ALA A 122 -19.22 30.65 -21.18
CA ALA A 122 -18.04 30.16 -20.46
C ALA A 122 -16.88 29.84 -21.44
N PRO A 123 -15.70 30.46 -21.30
CA PRO A 123 -14.61 30.28 -22.26
C PRO A 123 -14.02 28.88 -22.24
N VAL A 124 -13.64 28.39 -23.43
CA VAL A 124 -13.01 27.09 -23.61
C VAL A 124 -11.57 27.28 -24.08
N ILE A 125 -10.62 26.67 -23.37
CA ILE A 125 -9.19 26.63 -23.71
C ILE A 125 -8.90 25.25 -24.29
N GLY A 126 -8.40 25.17 -25.52
CA GLY A 126 -8.05 23.92 -26.18
C GLY A 126 -6.55 23.71 -26.26
N ILE A 127 -6.07 22.55 -25.82
CA ILE A 127 -4.64 22.22 -25.78
C ILE A 127 -4.41 20.90 -26.53
N THR A 128 -3.57 20.93 -27.55
CA THR A 128 -3.07 19.74 -28.25
C THR A 128 -1.56 19.77 -28.45
N GLY A 129 -1.02 18.67 -28.98
CA GLY A 129 0.40 18.46 -29.24
C GLY A 129 0.74 16.97 -29.23
N SER A 130 1.96 16.60 -29.61
CA SER A 130 2.44 15.22 -29.42
C SER A 130 2.76 15.00 -27.93
N ASN A 131 3.54 15.90 -27.32
CA ASN A 131 4.01 15.82 -25.94
C ASN A 131 3.61 17.07 -25.12
N GLY A 132 3.59 16.95 -23.79
CA GLY A 132 3.33 18.07 -22.86
C GLY A 132 1.85 18.41 -22.61
N LYS A 133 0.92 17.94 -23.45
CA LYS A 133 -0.53 18.21 -23.37
C LYS A 133 -1.09 18.13 -21.94
N THR A 134 -0.95 16.97 -21.30
CA THR A 134 -1.48 16.71 -19.96
C THR A 134 -0.89 17.64 -18.92
N THR A 135 0.43 17.91 -18.98
CA THR A 135 1.10 18.82 -18.05
C THR A 135 0.55 20.24 -18.20
N VAL A 136 0.41 20.74 -19.44
CA VAL A 136 -0.11 22.09 -19.70
C VAL A 136 -1.58 22.21 -19.34
N THR A 137 -2.41 21.19 -19.61
CA THR A 137 -3.82 21.15 -19.22
C THR A 137 -3.98 21.19 -17.70
N HIS A 138 -3.20 20.39 -16.97
CA HIS A 138 -3.21 20.42 -15.50
C HIS A 138 -2.68 21.73 -14.94
N LEU A 139 -1.58 22.26 -15.48
CA LEU A 139 -0.99 23.52 -15.02
C LEU A 139 -1.93 24.71 -15.27
N THR A 140 -2.55 24.78 -16.46
CA THR A 140 -3.54 25.81 -16.80
C THR A 140 -4.74 25.73 -15.85
N THR A 141 -5.25 24.52 -15.59
CA THR A 141 -6.34 24.28 -14.63
C THR A 141 -5.93 24.68 -13.22
N HIS A 142 -4.72 24.32 -12.79
CA HIS A 142 -4.18 24.64 -11.46
C HIS A 142 -4.09 26.16 -11.26
N ILE A 143 -3.57 26.88 -12.25
CA ILE A 143 -3.51 28.34 -12.23
C ILE A 143 -4.92 28.93 -12.10
N LEU A 144 -5.85 28.57 -12.98
CA LEU A 144 -7.21 29.12 -12.93
C LEU A 144 -7.94 28.82 -11.61
N LYS A 145 -7.79 27.61 -11.06
CA LYS A 145 -8.35 27.26 -9.74
C LYS A 145 -7.71 28.07 -8.60
N HIS A 146 -6.41 28.32 -8.67
CA HIS A 146 -5.69 29.15 -7.69
C HIS A 146 -6.15 30.61 -7.72
N LEU A 147 -6.56 31.10 -8.89
CA LEU A 147 -7.21 32.41 -9.05
C LEU A 147 -8.67 32.43 -8.53
N GLY A 148 -9.19 31.32 -8.01
CA GLY A 148 -10.54 31.23 -7.42
C GLY A 148 -11.64 30.84 -8.40
N TYR A 149 -11.32 30.44 -9.63
CA TYR A 149 -12.32 30.03 -10.61
C TYR A 149 -12.73 28.56 -10.47
N HIS A 150 -14.00 28.28 -10.76
CA HIS A 150 -14.50 26.92 -10.96
C HIS A 150 -14.20 26.46 -12.39
N VAL A 151 -13.41 25.41 -12.54
CA VAL A 151 -12.82 25.01 -13.85
C VAL A 151 -13.09 23.55 -14.13
N ALA A 152 -13.71 23.27 -15.28
CA ALA A 152 -13.84 21.93 -15.84
C ALA A 152 -12.57 21.57 -16.58
N MET A 153 -11.86 20.54 -16.10
CA MET A 153 -10.76 19.91 -16.82
C MET A 153 -11.27 18.62 -17.47
N ALA A 154 -11.37 18.62 -18.80
CA ALA A 154 -12.04 17.58 -19.55
C ALA A 154 -11.36 17.31 -20.90
N GLY A 155 -11.99 16.48 -21.73
CA GLY A 155 -11.50 16.11 -23.07
C GLY A 155 -10.90 14.71 -23.07
N ASN A 156 -9.66 14.58 -23.54
CA ASN A 156 -8.91 13.32 -23.54
C ASN A 156 -8.49 12.86 -22.13
N ILE A 157 -8.46 13.80 -21.16
CA ILE A 157 -8.17 13.54 -19.76
C ILE A 157 -9.21 14.25 -18.87
N GLY A 158 -9.15 13.99 -17.56
CA GLY A 158 -10.05 14.62 -16.60
C GLY A 158 -11.42 13.94 -16.59
N VAL A 159 -12.48 14.71 -16.38
CA VAL A 159 -13.85 14.18 -16.42
C VAL A 159 -14.31 14.02 -17.88
N PRO A 160 -15.12 12.98 -18.19
CA PRO A 160 -15.78 12.89 -19.49
C PRO A 160 -16.52 14.19 -19.82
N ILE A 161 -16.40 14.70 -21.03
CA ILE A 161 -16.93 16.03 -21.36
C ILE A 161 -18.45 16.14 -21.11
N MET A 162 -19.18 15.05 -21.34
CA MET A 162 -20.64 14.99 -21.16
C MET A 162 -21.08 14.96 -19.69
N SER A 163 -20.20 14.69 -18.72
CA SER A 163 -20.54 14.82 -17.30
C SER A 163 -20.41 16.25 -16.78
N THR A 164 -19.76 17.15 -17.53
CA THR A 164 -19.58 18.55 -17.13
C THR A 164 -20.86 19.37 -17.10
N PHE A 165 -21.96 18.87 -17.68
CA PHE A 165 -23.26 19.54 -17.62
C PHE A 165 -23.92 19.47 -16.23
N ALA A 166 -23.42 18.62 -15.32
CA ALA A 166 -23.99 18.48 -13.97
C ALA A 166 -23.65 19.66 -13.04
N GLU A 167 -22.68 20.50 -13.40
CA GLU A 167 -22.17 21.58 -12.57
C GLU A 167 -21.96 22.87 -13.40
N GLN A 168 -21.93 24.02 -12.72
CA GLN A 168 -21.61 25.29 -13.36
C GLN A 168 -20.11 25.56 -13.33
N TYR A 169 -19.52 25.84 -14.48
CA TYR A 169 -18.09 26.17 -14.60
C TYR A 169 -17.87 27.57 -15.15
N ASN A 170 -16.84 28.25 -14.65
CA ASN A 170 -16.38 29.53 -15.20
C ASN A 170 -15.55 29.33 -16.48
N TYR A 171 -14.75 28.25 -16.53
CA TYR A 171 -13.86 27.95 -17.66
C TYR A 171 -13.80 26.45 -17.95
N PHE A 172 -13.58 26.10 -19.20
CA PHE A 172 -13.28 24.75 -19.65
C PHE A 172 -11.83 24.68 -20.14
N VAL A 173 -11.05 23.74 -19.64
CA VAL A 173 -9.69 23.45 -20.11
C VAL A 173 -9.71 22.05 -20.71
N LEU A 174 -9.62 21.98 -22.03
CA LEU A 174 -9.77 20.75 -22.79
C LEU A 174 -8.43 20.27 -23.33
N GLU A 175 -8.02 19.06 -22.91
CA GLU A 175 -6.99 18.33 -23.65
C GLU A 175 -7.63 17.69 -24.87
N LEU A 176 -7.19 18.05 -26.07
CA LEU A 176 -7.75 17.54 -27.33
C LEU A 176 -6.72 16.65 -28.04
N SER A 177 -7.08 15.38 -28.24
CA SER A 177 -6.34 14.47 -29.12
C SER A 177 -6.55 14.83 -30.59
N SER A 178 -5.66 14.37 -31.49
CA SER A 178 -5.90 14.51 -32.94
C SER A 178 -7.17 13.78 -33.37
N TYR A 179 -7.50 12.66 -32.71
CA TYR A 179 -8.70 11.88 -32.95
C TYR A 179 -10.00 12.63 -32.65
N GLN A 180 -10.02 13.40 -31.56
CA GLN A 180 -11.17 14.23 -31.22
C GLN A 180 -11.32 15.43 -32.16
N LEU A 181 -10.20 16.02 -32.58
CA LEU A 181 -10.21 17.12 -33.54
C LEU A 181 -10.76 16.69 -34.92
N GLU A 182 -10.52 15.45 -35.35
CA GLU A 182 -11.05 14.93 -36.63
C GLU A 182 -12.58 14.89 -36.74
N THR A 183 -13.29 14.91 -35.60
CA THR A 183 -14.76 14.78 -35.52
C THR A 183 -15.41 16.01 -34.89
N THR A 184 -14.65 17.09 -34.67
CA THR A 184 -15.12 18.33 -34.02
C THR A 184 -15.05 19.48 -35.01
N ASN A 185 -16.15 20.20 -35.21
CA ASN A 185 -16.25 21.32 -36.17
C ASN A 185 -16.84 22.58 -35.55
N GLU A 186 -17.72 22.47 -34.55
CA GLU A 186 -18.49 23.61 -34.02
C GLU A 186 -17.95 24.16 -32.69
N LEU A 187 -16.90 23.53 -32.13
CA LEU A 187 -16.29 23.98 -30.88
C LEU A 187 -15.69 25.38 -31.03
N LYS A 188 -16.04 26.28 -30.11
CA LYS A 188 -15.48 27.63 -30.04
C LYS A 188 -14.47 27.73 -28.92
N LEU A 189 -13.20 27.80 -29.27
CA LEU A 189 -12.09 27.99 -28.34
C LEU A 189 -11.76 29.48 -28.20
N ARG A 190 -11.62 29.95 -26.96
CA ARG A 190 -11.02 31.27 -26.67
C ARG A 190 -9.56 31.27 -27.10
N VAL A 191 -8.84 30.20 -26.78
CA VAL A 191 -7.45 29.98 -27.17
C VAL A 191 -7.25 28.53 -27.57
N GLY A 192 -6.64 28.30 -28.72
CA GLY A 192 -6.15 26.99 -29.14
C GLY A 192 -4.63 26.96 -29.13
N CYS A 193 -4.06 25.88 -28.61
CA CYS A 193 -2.63 25.69 -28.53
C CYS A 193 -2.17 24.38 -29.16
N ILE A 194 -1.15 24.44 -30.01
CA ILE A 194 -0.36 23.28 -30.41
C ILE A 194 1.03 23.41 -29.78
N LEU A 195 1.34 22.51 -28.84
CA LEU A 195 2.60 22.56 -28.09
C LEU A 195 3.82 22.13 -28.90
N ASN A 196 3.65 21.09 -29.72
CA ASN A 196 4.68 20.49 -30.58
C ASN A 196 4.01 19.40 -31.45
N VAL A 197 4.66 19.04 -32.56
CA VAL A 197 4.26 17.93 -33.44
C VAL A 197 5.49 17.07 -33.76
N SER A 198 5.53 15.88 -33.18
CA SER A 198 6.51 14.82 -33.45
C SER A 198 5.81 13.53 -33.87
N PRO A 199 6.51 12.58 -34.52
CA PRO A 199 5.96 11.29 -34.90
C PRO A 199 5.26 10.56 -33.75
N ASP A 200 3.96 10.30 -33.94
CA ASP A 200 3.09 9.55 -33.03
C ASP A 200 1.86 9.09 -33.84
N HIS A 201 1.27 7.95 -33.49
CA HIS A 201 0.04 7.44 -34.13
C HIS A 201 0.06 7.27 -35.67
N LEU A 202 1.24 6.97 -36.25
CA LEU A 202 1.38 6.78 -37.70
C LEU A 202 0.61 5.56 -38.25
N ASP A 203 0.31 4.60 -37.40
CA ASP A 203 -0.57 3.47 -37.69
C ASP A 203 -2.00 3.89 -38.10
N ARG A 204 -2.46 5.05 -37.61
CA ARG A 204 -3.78 5.60 -37.93
C ARG A 204 -3.77 6.61 -39.09
N TYR A 205 -2.72 7.42 -39.24
CA TYR A 205 -2.69 8.51 -40.22
C TYR A 205 -1.91 8.20 -41.51
N GLY A 206 -1.13 7.11 -41.53
CA GLY A 206 -0.30 6.70 -42.66
C GLY A 206 0.94 7.57 -42.89
N ASN A 207 0.85 8.89 -42.72
CA ASN A 207 1.97 9.82 -42.83
C ASN A 207 1.88 10.99 -41.83
N MET A 208 3.01 11.69 -41.64
CA MET A 208 3.12 12.82 -40.71
C MET A 208 2.30 14.06 -41.12
N GLN A 209 2.06 14.25 -42.41
CA GLN A 209 1.33 15.40 -42.91
C GLN A 209 -0.15 15.33 -42.50
N ALA A 210 -0.79 14.17 -42.65
CA ALA A 210 -2.16 13.94 -42.20
C ALA A 210 -2.30 14.09 -40.68
N TYR A 211 -1.31 13.64 -39.90
CA TYR A 211 -1.29 13.84 -38.44
C TYR A 211 -1.18 15.32 -38.04
N LYS A 212 -0.33 16.08 -38.74
CA LYS A 212 -0.19 17.52 -38.55
C LYS A 212 -1.50 18.25 -38.87
N GLU A 213 -2.11 17.95 -40.00
CA GLU A 213 -3.38 18.55 -40.43
C GLU A 213 -4.50 18.32 -39.41
N ALA A 214 -4.62 17.11 -38.88
CA ALA A 214 -5.59 16.79 -37.83
C ALA A 214 -5.42 17.65 -36.56
N LYS A 215 -4.18 18.00 -36.18
CA LYS A 215 -3.92 18.91 -35.04
C LYS A 215 -4.13 20.37 -35.38
N GLN A 216 -3.76 20.80 -36.58
CA GLN A 216 -3.92 22.17 -37.06
C GLN A 216 -5.39 22.62 -37.04
N HIS A 217 -6.33 21.68 -37.16
CA HIS A 217 -7.75 21.94 -37.05
C HIS A 217 -8.15 22.65 -35.74
N ILE A 218 -7.37 22.50 -34.65
CA ILE A 218 -7.64 23.24 -33.40
C ILE A 218 -7.65 24.77 -33.62
N TYR A 219 -6.87 25.28 -34.58
CA TYR A 219 -6.80 26.71 -34.85
C TYR A 219 -8.04 27.22 -35.58
N ASP A 220 -8.66 26.40 -36.43
CA ASP A 220 -9.91 26.73 -37.11
C ASP A 220 -11.01 27.04 -36.08
N LEU A 221 -11.01 26.26 -34.99
CA LEU A 221 -11.91 26.36 -33.84
C LEU A 221 -11.59 27.53 -32.88
N SER A 222 -10.46 28.22 -33.08
CA SER A 222 -9.89 29.16 -32.09
C SER A 222 -10.04 30.63 -32.45
N GLN A 223 -10.31 31.46 -31.44
CA GLN A 223 -10.27 32.93 -31.51
C GLN A 223 -8.83 33.45 -31.44
N SER A 224 -8.05 32.97 -30.46
CA SER A 224 -6.62 33.25 -30.31
C SER A 224 -5.79 31.99 -30.48
N ILE A 225 -4.58 32.16 -31.00
CA ILE A 225 -3.66 31.06 -31.32
C ILE A 225 -2.41 31.18 -30.47
N LEU A 226 -2.04 30.08 -29.81
CA LEU A 226 -0.76 29.92 -29.14
C LEU A 226 0.04 28.80 -29.81
N TYR A 227 1.20 29.12 -30.36
CA TYR A 227 2.04 28.16 -31.07
C TYR A 227 3.48 28.16 -30.55
N ASN A 228 4.18 27.05 -30.80
CA ASN A 228 5.57 26.90 -30.42
C ASN A 228 6.50 27.38 -31.54
N LYS A 229 7.27 28.44 -31.28
CA LYS A 229 8.06 29.08 -32.34
C LYS A 229 9.15 28.16 -32.89
N ILE A 230 9.76 27.33 -32.05
CA ILE A 230 10.87 26.46 -32.46
C ILE A 230 10.38 25.25 -33.29
N ASP A 231 9.09 24.95 -33.24
CA ASP A 231 8.48 23.84 -33.97
C ASP A 231 7.58 24.36 -35.10
N GLN A 232 8.13 24.37 -36.31
CA GLN A 232 7.43 24.84 -37.53
C GLN A 232 6.15 24.07 -37.82
N ALA A 233 6.00 22.82 -37.36
CA ALA A 233 4.79 22.07 -37.58
C ALA A 233 3.60 22.61 -36.76
N THR A 234 3.86 23.42 -35.73
CA THR A 234 2.83 24.10 -34.93
C THR A 234 2.39 25.45 -35.51
N TRP A 235 3.10 25.97 -36.51
CA TRP A 235 2.81 27.29 -37.06
C TRP A 235 1.44 27.26 -37.76
N PRO A 236 0.58 28.26 -37.54
CA PRO A 236 -0.72 28.30 -38.19
C PRO A 236 -0.59 28.47 -39.70
N THR A 237 -1.61 28.01 -40.43
CA THR A 237 -1.77 28.28 -41.86
C THR A 237 -1.92 29.78 -42.13
N GLU A 238 -1.69 30.23 -43.36
CA GLU A 238 -1.85 31.65 -43.74
C GLU A 238 -3.25 32.20 -43.42
N GLU A 239 -4.27 31.37 -43.54
CA GLU A 239 -5.64 31.72 -43.18
C GLU A 239 -5.78 32.01 -41.68
N ASN A 240 -5.28 31.10 -40.85
CA ASN A 240 -5.31 31.23 -39.40
C ASN A 240 -4.34 32.30 -38.88
N ALA A 241 -3.32 32.66 -39.65
CA ALA A 241 -2.35 33.69 -39.28
C ALA A 241 -2.94 35.11 -39.18
N LYS A 242 -4.19 35.31 -39.66
CA LYS A 242 -4.95 36.57 -39.49
C LYS A 242 -5.56 36.74 -38.09
N LYS A 243 -5.61 35.68 -37.29
CA LYS A 243 -6.16 35.69 -35.92
C LYS A 243 -5.13 36.27 -34.93
N HIS A 244 -5.55 36.52 -33.69
CA HIS A 244 -4.61 36.97 -32.66
C HIS A 244 -3.61 35.85 -32.33
N MET A 245 -2.33 36.08 -32.65
CA MET A 245 -1.26 35.09 -32.50
C MET A 245 -0.30 35.46 -31.37
N THR A 246 0.01 34.47 -30.53
CA THR A 246 1.08 34.55 -29.54
C THR A 246 1.99 33.35 -29.70
N ALA A 247 3.30 33.56 -29.50
CA ALA A 247 4.28 32.49 -29.55
C ALA A 247 4.96 32.32 -28.19
N PHE A 248 5.31 31.07 -27.89
CA PHE A 248 6.30 30.76 -26.86
C PHE A 248 7.55 30.11 -27.49
N THR A 249 8.72 30.31 -26.88
CA THR A 249 10.00 29.84 -27.42
C THR A 249 11.04 29.57 -26.33
N SER A 250 11.92 28.62 -26.55
CA SER A 250 13.12 28.40 -25.74
C SER A 250 14.39 29.02 -26.35
N ASN A 251 14.25 29.75 -27.47
CA ASN A 251 15.35 30.46 -28.13
C ASN A 251 15.02 31.96 -28.24
N PRO A 252 15.63 32.83 -27.41
CA PRO A 252 15.31 34.26 -27.33
C PRO A 252 15.86 35.11 -28.48
N THR A 253 16.84 34.61 -29.24
CA THR A 253 17.65 35.42 -30.17
C THR A 253 16.90 36.04 -31.36
N ASN A 254 15.63 35.67 -31.58
CA ASN A 254 14.97 35.94 -32.85
C ASN A 254 13.65 36.74 -32.78
N TYR A 255 13.10 37.13 -31.62
CA TYR A 255 11.80 37.82 -31.61
C TYR A 255 11.52 38.72 -30.38
N PRO A 256 11.27 40.02 -30.54
CA PRO A 256 10.63 40.84 -29.51
C PRO A 256 9.15 40.43 -29.35
N ALA A 257 8.60 40.47 -28.13
CA ALA A 257 7.19 40.18 -27.77
C ALA A 257 6.74 38.73 -27.54
N SER A 258 7.63 37.73 -27.57
CA SER A 258 7.24 36.33 -27.27
C SER A 258 7.44 35.96 -25.80
N TYR A 259 6.71 34.95 -25.32
CA TYR A 259 6.97 34.28 -24.05
C TYR A 259 8.23 33.44 -24.23
N TYR A 260 9.30 33.67 -23.47
CA TYR A 260 10.55 32.92 -23.72
C TYR A 260 11.32 32.45 -22.50
N TYR A 261 12.06 31.35 -22.68
CA TYR A 261 13.08 30.91 -21.74
C TYR A 261 14.45 31.43 -22.19
N ASP A 262 15.18 32.06 -21.27
CA ASP A 262 16.56 32.50 -21.46
C ASP A 262 17.53 31.47 -20.85
N PRO A 263 18.32 30.76 -21.67
CA PRO A 263 19.28 29.79 -21.15
C PRO A 263 20.50 30.44 -20.47
N GLN A 264 20.84 31.69 -20.77
CA GLN A 264 21.98 32.38 -20.15
C GLN A 264 21.62 32.83 -18.72
N ASP A 265 20.48 33.50 -18.59
CA ASP A 265 19.99 33.99 -17.29
C ASP A 265 19.25 32.90 -16.48
N ARG A 266 18.91 31.76 -17.10
CA ARG A 266 18.04 30.70 -16.55
C ARG A 266 16.71 31.29 -16.04
N THR A 267 16.06 32.09 -16.87
CA THR A 267 14.80 32.77 -16.54
C THR A 267 13.70 32.47 -17.55
N ILE A 268 12.47 32.38 -17.05
CA ILE A 268 11.22 32.45 -17.81
C ILE A 268 10.83 33.93 -17.89
N ASN A 269 10.78 34.46 -19.12
CA ASN A 269 10.53 35.86 -19.40
C ASN A 269 9.13 36.02 -19.99
N ILE A 270 8.27 36.69 -19.23
CA ILE A 270 6.87 36.92 -19.58
C ILE A 270 6.70 38.39 -19.98
N PRO A 271 6.17 38.70 -21.19
CA PRO A 271 6.03 40.09 -21.62
C PRO A 271 5.10 40.86 -20.68
N ALA A 272 5.61 41.97 -20.15
CA ALA A 272 4.91 42.93 -19.31
C ALA A 272 4.54 44.14 -20.18
N VAL A 273 3.25 44.27 -20.49
CA VAL A 273 2.70 45.40 -21.23
C VAL A 273 2.06 46.34 -20.22
N TYR A 274 2.89 47.02 -19.43
CA TYR A 274 2.45 47.98 -18.42
C TYR A 274 3.19 49.32 -18.64
N GLY A 275 2.72 50.12 -19.60
CA GLY A 275 3.26 51.46 -19.84
C GLY A 275 2.79 52.08 -21.16
N ASP A 276 2.65 53.41 -21.19
CA ASP A 276 2.13 54.20 -22.32
C ASP A 276 3.12 54.33 -23.51
N ASP A 277 4.39 53.90 -23.35
CA ASP A 277 5.48 54.18 -24.29
C ASP A 277 5.75 53.07 -25.33
N ASN A 278 4.86 52.08 -25.51
CA ASN A 278 5.01 50.95 -26.45
C ASN A 278 6.30 50.10 -26.30
N SER A 279 7.13 50.34 -25.28
CA SER A 279 8.33 49.54 -24.98
C SER A 279 7.94 48.23 -24.29
N ILE A 280 8.31 47.09 -24.86
CA ILE A 280 8.05 45.77 -24.26
C ILE A 280 9.04 45.53 -23.11
N THR A 281 8.52 45.43 -21.89
CA THR A 281 9.30 44.99 -20.72
C THR A 281 9.00 43.52 -20.41
N TYR A 282 9.78 42.89 -19.54
CA TYR A 282 9.61 41.48 -19.19
C TYR A 282 9.62 41.25 -17.68
N ASN A 283 8.63 40.49 -17.20
CA ASN A 283 8.67 39.86 -15.90
C ASN A 283 9.64 38.67 -15.98
N LYS A 284 10.80 38.80 -15.31
CA LYS A 284 11.81 37.75 -15.24
C LYS A 284 11.57 36.83 -14.04
N LEU A 285 11.26 35.56 -14.31
CA LEU A 285 11.00 34.54 -13.29
C LEU A 285 12.14 33.51 -13.30
N ALA A 286 12.84 33.33 -12.18
CA ALA A 286 13.94 32.37 -12.12
C ALA A 286 13.42 30.92 -12.17
N VAL A 287 13.98 30.07 -13.03
CA VAL A 287 13.51 28.66 -13.17
C VAL A 287 13.66 27.82 -11.90
N LYS A 288 14.57 28.22 -11.01
CA LYS A 288 14.76 27.58 -9.69
C LYS A 288 13.55 27.77 -8.75
N ASP A 289 12.69 28.74 -9.03
CA ASP A 289 11.51 29.03 -8.21
C ASP A 289 10.33 28.10 -8.56
N PHE A 290 10.43 27.36 -9.66
CA PHE A 290 9.40 26.41 -10.10
C PHE A 290 9.74 25.00 -9.65
N ASN A 291 8.74 24.22 -9.23
CA ASN A 291 8.98 22.79 -8.93
C ASN A 291 9.21 21.99 -10.22
N LEU A 292 8.57 22.38 -11.32
CA LEU A 292 8.80 21.81 -12.64
C LEU A 292 10.19 22.19 -13.17
N GLN A 293 11.01 21.19 -13.45
CA GLN A 293 12.39 21.35 -13.92
C GLN A 293 12.57 20.77 -15.33
N GLY A 294 13.51 21.34 -16.08
CA GLY A 294 13.86 20.91 -17.45
C GLY A 294 13.24 21.77 -18.55
N LEU A 295 13.91 21.81 -19.70
CA LEU A 295 13.57 22.73 -20.81
C LEU A 295 12.12 22.61 -21.30
N HIS A 296 11.65 21.39 -21.60
CA HIS A 296 10.26 21.19 -22.05
C HIS A 296 9.23 21.61 -20.99
N ASN A 297 9.58 21.52 -19.70
CA ASN A 297 8.72 21.97 -18.62
C ASN A 297 8.69 23.49 -18.51
N TYR A 298 9.78 24.19 -18.82
CA TYR A 298 9.78 25.65 -18.94
C TYR A 298 8.93 26.09 -20.14
N GLU A 299 8.98 25.37 -21.26
CA GLU A 299 8.07 25.57 -22.40
C GLU A 299 6.60 25.34 -22.00
N ASN A 300 6.31 24.29 -21.23
CA ASN A 300 4.97 24.03 -20.69
C ASN A 300 4.49 25.16 -19.76
N ILE A 301 5.37 25.70 -18.91
CA ILE A 301 5.05 26.85 -18.04
C ILE A 301 4.75 28.09 -18.87
N LEU A 302 5.60 28.40 -19.87
CA LEU A 302 5.37 29.51 -20.79
C LEU A 302 4.02 29.38 -21.48
N ALA A 303 3.71 28.18 -21.99
CA ALA A 303 2.45 27.91 -22.66
C ALA A 303 1.24 28.06 -21.72
N ALA A 304 1.30 27.50 -20.51
CA ALA A 304 0.20 27.60 -19.54
C ALA A 304 -0.06 29.03 -19.08
N ILE A 305 0.99 29.81 -18.79
CA ILE A 305 0.86 31.23 -18.44
C ILE A 305 0.26 32.01 -19.62
N ALA A 306 0.73 31.77 -20.84
CA ALA A 306 0.17 32.41 -22.04
C ALA A 306 -1.31 32.07 -22.25
N LEU A 307 -1.71 30.80 -22.08
CA LEU A 307 -3.11 30.36 -22.19
C LEU A 307 -4.02 31.08 -21.20
N VAL A 308 -3.59 31.22 -19.94
CA VAL A 308 -4.35 31.93 -18.91
C VAL A 308 -4.46 33.42 -19.24
N ARG A 309 -3.34 34.08 -19.60
CA ARG A 309 -3.34 35.52 -19.94
C ARG A 309 -4.16 35.83 -21.19
N LEU A 310 -4.11 34.98 -22.22
CA LEU A 310 -4.94 35.11 -23.41
C LEU A 310 -6.44 34.88 -23.13
N THR A 311 -6.77 34.20 -22.04
CA THR A 311 -8.15 33.94 -21.63
C THR A 311 -8.71 35.07 -20.74
N LEU A 312 -7.93 35.54 -19.77
CA LEU A 312 -8.35 36.50 -18.74
C LEU A 312 -8.05 37.96 -19.09
N GLY A 313 -7.09 38.21 -19.99
CA GLY A 313 -6.47 39.52 -20.17
C GLY A 313 -5.20 39.70 -19.34
N GLN A 314 -4.55 40.85 -19.47
CA GLN A 314 -3.29 41.18 -18.79
C GLN A 314 -3.52 42.27 -17.74
N SER A 315 -3.20 41.98 -16.48
CA SER A 315 -3.15 42.98 -15.40
C SER A 315 -2.07 42.61 -14.39
N GLU A 316 -1.41 43.62 -13.80
CA GLU A 316 -0.27 43.39 -12.90
C GLU A 316 -0.66 42.54 -11.68
N GLN A 317 -1.87 42.78 -11.14
CA GLN A 317 -2.38 42.03 -9.99
C GLN A 317 -2.65 40.56 -10.33
N GLN A 318 -3.21 40.27 -11.52
CA GLN A 318 -3.43 38.89 -11.95
C GLN A 318 -2.11 38.17 -12.26
N ASP A 319 -1.16 38.85 -12.90
CA ASP A 319 0.15 38.26 -13.23
C ASP A 319 0.88 37.78 -11.96
N LYS A 320 0.83 38.53 -10.86
CA LYS A 320 1.39 38.09 -9.56
C LYS A 320 0.80 36.75 -9.10
N LEU A 321 -0.52 36.61 -9.12
CA LEU A 321 -1.23 35.38 -8.74
C LEU A 321 -0.95 34.23 -9.72
N ILE A 322 -0.89 34.51 -11.03
CA ILE A 322 -0.57 33.52 -12.06
C ILE A 322 0.83 32.95 -11.83
N PHE A 323 1.82 33.81 -11.55
CA PHE A 323 3.19 33.38 -11.33
C PHE A 323 3.34 32.59 -10.03
N GLU A 324 2.68 33.01 -8.95
CA GLU A 324 2.65 32.24 -7.70
C GLU A 324 2.03 30.86 -7.90
N ALA A 325 0.87 30.80 -8.57
CA ALA A 325 0.20 29.55 -8.88
C ALA A 325 1.08 28.64 -9.74
N ALA A 326 1.73 29.17 -10.78
CA ALA A 326 2.61 28.41 -11.65
C ALA A 326 3.84 27.85 -10.90
N LYS A 327 4.44 28.62 -9.98
CA LYS A 327 5.54 28.15 -9.11
C LYS A 327 5.10 27.02 -8.17
N SER A 328 3.88 27.09 -7.65
CA SER A 328 3.33 26.11 -6.69
C SER A 328 2.99 24.74 -7.30
N PHE A 329 2.87 24.64 -8.63
CA PHE A 329 2.50 23.40 -9.31
C PHE A 329 3.62 22.35 -9.20
N LYS A 330 3.35 21.21 -8.58
CA LYS A 330 4.35 20.16 -8.30
C LYS A 330 4.75 19.31 -9.50
N GLY A 331 3.99 19.40 -10.61
CA GLY A 331 4.13 18.49 -11.74
C GLY A 331 3.25 17.26 -11.63
N LEU A 332 3.37 16.37 -12.62
CA LEU A 332 2.64 15.12 -12.69
C LEU A 332 3.61 13.96 -12.46
N GLU A 333 3.16 12.93 -11.74
CA GLU A 333 3.96 11.73 -11.52
C GLU A 333 4.37 11.10 -12.85
N HIS A 334 5.60 10.60 -12.90
CA HIS A 334 6.15 9.85 -14.04
C HIS A 334 6.33 10.65 -15.34
N ARG A 335 6.23 11.99 -15.31
CA ARG A 335 6.45 12.90 -16.45
C ARG A 335 7.59 13.86 -16.15
N PHE A 336 8.81 13.42 -16.45
CA PHE A 336 10.06 14.09 -16.11
C PHE A 336 10.11 14.59 -14.65
N GLU A 337 9.67 13.73 -13.75
CA GLU A 337 9.51 14.02 -12.33
C GLU A 337 10.85 13.85 -11.59
N LEU A 338 11.33 14.90 -10.92
CA LEU A 338 12.49 14.77 -10.03
C LEU A 338 12.07 14.03 -8.74
N VAL A 339 12.23 12.71 -8.73
CA VAL A 339 11.76 11.84 -7.64
C VAL A 339 12.68 11.80 -6.44
N HIS A 340 13.97 12.08 -6.65
CA HIS A 340 14.97 12.12 -5.58
C HIS A 340 16.20 12.95 -5.98
N THR A 341 16.73 13.73 -5.04
CA THR A 341 18.10 14.24 -5.10
C THR A 341 18.85 13.67 -3.92
N SER A 342 19.93 12.95 -4.18
CA SER A 342 20.73 12.31 -3.14
C SER A 342 21.53 13.34 -2.34
N ASN A 343 21.99 12.95 -1.15
CA ASN A 343 22.82 13.80 -0.29
C ASN A 343 24.15 14.24 -0.94
N ASN A 344 24.59 13.56 -2.00
CA ASN A 344 25.80 13.90 -2.75
C ASN A 344 25.50 14.58 -4.10
N GLY A 345 24.27 15.02 -4.34
CA GLY A 345 23.88 15.80 -5.52
C GLY A 345 23.47 14.99 -6.76
N VAL A 346 23.30 13.66 -6.66
CA VAL A 346 22.79 12.85 -7.79
C VAL A 346 21.30 13.10 -7.93
N ARG A 347 20.85 13.41 -9.14
CA ARG A 347 19.42 13.62 -9.44
C ARG A 347 18.83 12.39 -10.12
N PHE A 348 17.69 11.95 -9.64
CA PHE A 348 16.93 10.84 -10.23
C PHE A 348 15.64 11.40 -10.83
N ILE A 349 15.50 11.26 -12.15
CA ILE A 349 14.39 11.80 -12.92
C ILE A 349 13.57 10.64 -13.48
N ASN A 350 12.29 10.62 -13.12
CA ASN A 350 11.31 9.63 -13.51
C ASN A 350 10.47 10.13 -14.68
N ASP A 351 10.73 9.61 -15.86
CA ASP A 351 9.96 9.86 -17.08
C ASP A 351 9.40 8.55 -17.66
N SER A 352 8.90 7.67 -16.77
CA SER A 352 8.37 6.35 -17.17
C SER A 352 7.22 6.43 -18.18
N LYS A 353 6.51 7.57 -18.27
CA LYS A 353 5.48 7.81 -19.29
C LYS A 353 6.04 7.94 -20.71
N ALA A 354 7.34 8.16 -20.89
CA ALA A 354 7.98 8.23 -22.20
C ALA A 354 8.01 6.85 -22.88
N THR A 355 6.90 6.50 -23.55
CA THR A 355 6.71 5.21 -24.22
C THR A 355 6.94 5.27 -25.74
N ASN A 356 7.53 6.35 -26.25
CA ASN A 356 7.90 6.55 -27.66
C ASN A 356 9.21 7.34 -27.78
N ILE A 357 9.82 7.32 -28.97
CA ILE A 357 11.10 7.97 -29.29
C ILE A 357 11.08 9.48 -29.02
N GLY A 358 10.07 10.20 -29.52
CA GLY A 358 9.99 11.66 -29.40
C GLY A 358 9.89 12.16 -27.95
N ALA A 359 9.27 11.38 -27.05
CA ALA A 359 9.25 11.69 -25.62
C ALA A 359 10.66 11.64 -25.01
N VAL A 360 11.47 10.64 -25.36
CA VAL A 360 12.85 10.52 -24.89
C VAL A 360 13.72 11.65 -25.43
N GLU A 361 13.55 12.05 -26.70
CA GLU A 361 14.26 13.21 -27.25
C GLU A 361 13.92 14.51 -26.51
N SER A 362 12.66 14.68 -26.09
CA SER A 362 12.23 15.83 -25.28
C SER A 362 12.89 15.79 -23.89
N ALA A 363 12.94 14.61 -23.26
CA ALA A 363 13.61 14.41 -21.99
C ALA A 363 15.11 14.72 -22.08
N LEU A 364 15.81 14.21 -23.09
CA LEU A 364 17.24 14.42 -23.31
C LEU A 364 17.60 15.90 -23.53
N ARG A 365 16.78 16.65 -24.29
CA ARG A 365 16.94 18.11 -24.44
C ARG A 365 16.80 18.88 -23.12
N SER A 366 16.20 18.25 -22.12
CA SER A 366 15.82 18.88 -20.86
C SER A 366 16.73 18.50 -19.70
N VAL A 367 17.61 17.52 -19.89
CA VAL A 367 18.65 17.20 -18.92
C VAL A 367 19.72 18.28 -18.95
N ASP A 368 19.77 19.05 -17.86
CA ASP A 368 20.86 19.99 -17.60
C ASP A 368 21.96 19.25 -16.82
N LEU A 369 23.08 18.93 -17.47
CA LEU A 369 24.25 18.36 -16.79
C LEU A 369 25.11 19.50 -16.25
N HIS A 370 25.11 19.65 -14.93
CA HIS A 370 25.99 20.62 -14.26
C HIS A 370 27.42 20.07 -14.19
N ASN A 371 28.41 20.95 -14.34
CA ASN A 371 29.84 20.60 -14.28
C ASN A 371 30.21 19.48 -15.30
N ASN A 372 31.02 18.49 -14.88
CA ASN A 372 31.38 17.30 -15.65
C ASN A 372 30.48 16.08 -15.35
N GLY A 373 29.26 16.29 -14.82
CA GLY A 373 28.33 15.21 -14.46
C GLY A 373 27.99 14.29 -15.63
N LYS A 374 27.67 13.03 -15.32
CA LYS A 374 27.31 12.00 -16.31
C LYS A 374 25.81 11.73 -16.32
N LEU A 375 25.23 11.55 -17.50
CA LEU A 375 23.86 11.07 -17.67
C LEU A 375 23.83 9.54 -17.78
N TYR A 376 23.10 8.89 -16.89
CA TYR A 376 22.74 7.48 -16.99
C TYR A 376 21.30 7.40 -17.54
N LEU A 377 21.17 7.02 -18.81
CA LEU A 377 19.88 6.92 -19.51
C LEU A 377 19.39 5.47 -19.50
N LEU A 378 18.23 5.23 -18.91
CA LEU A 378 17.61 3.91 -18.85
C LEU A 378 16.53 3.81 -19.93
N LEU A 379 16.77 2.94 -20.91
CA LEU A 379 15.87 2.62 -22.03
C LEU A 379 15.41 1.17 -21.93
N GLY A 380 14.17 0.84 -22.28
CA GLY A 380 13.74 -0.56 -22.23
C GLY A 380 12.26 -0.85 -22.00
N GLY A 381 11.83 -2.02 -22.45
CA GLY A 381 10.45 -2.51 -22.36
C GLY A 381 9.99 -3.22 -23.64
N ASP A 382 8.69 -3.12 -23.94
CA ASP A 382 8.08 -3.53 -25.20
C ASP A 382 8.07 -2.36 -26.20
N GLY A 383 8.92 -2.45 -27.22
CA GLY A 383 9.20 -1.41 -28.21
C GLY A 383 8.21 -1.31 -29.36
N LYS A 384 7.22 -2.22 -29.46
CA LYS A 384 6.15 -2.19 -30.46
C LYS A 384 6.62 -2.01 -31.92
N LYS A 385 7.77 -2.61 -32.28
CA LYS A 385 8.38 -2.54 -33.63
C LYS A 385 8.86 -1.14 -34.08
N GLN A 386 9.12 -0.21 -33.17
CA GLN A 386 9.76 1.07 -33.49
C GLN A 386 11.21 0.88 -33.98
N ASP A 387 11.70 1.79 -34.81
CA ASP A 387 13.13 1.86 -35.18
C ASP A 387 13.90 2.78 -34.22
N PHE A 388 14.59 2.18 -33.25
CA PHE A 388 15.34 2.92 -32.25
C PHE A 388 16.62 3.59 -32.78
N THR A 389 17.03 3.34 -34.03
CA THR A 389 18.17 4.07 -34.63
C THR A 389 17.89 5.57 -34.76
N GLU A 390 16.61 5.97 -34.81
CA GLU A 390 16.17 7.37 -34.80
C GLU A 390 16.58 8.12 -33.52
N LEU A 391 16.84 7.43 -32.40
CA LEU A 391 17.34 8.07 -31.16
C LEU A 391 18.83 8.44 -31.21
N SER A 392 19.61 7.86 -32.13
CA SER A 392 21.07 8.01 -32.18
C SER A 392 21.54 9.47 -32.30
N PRO A 393 20.91 10.33 -33.13
CA PRO A 393 21.25 11.74 -33.21
C PRO A 393 20.99 12.52 -31.91
N ALA A 394 19.98 12.12 -31.12
CA ALA A 394 19.68 12.77 -29.85
C ALA A 394 20.66 12.32 -28.75
N VAL A 395 20.98 11.03 -28.69
CA VAL A 395 21.93 10.44 -27.74
C VAL A 395 23.35 10.98 -27.97
N SER A 396 23.81 11.04 -29.23
CA SER A 396 25.16 11.48 -29.60
C SER A 396 25.46 12.96 -29.30
N LYS A 397 24.43 13.81 -29.15
CA LYS A 397 24.59 15.22 -28.74
C LYS A 397 25.00 15.38 -27.28
N ILE A 398 24.77 14.37 -26.43
CA ILE A 398 25.12 14.41 -25.01
C ILE A 398 26.55 13.90 -24.82
N LYS A 399 27.46 14.78 -24.40
CA LYS A 399 28.90 14.48 -24.30
C LYS A 399 29.26 13.36 -23.31
N ASN A 400 28.58 13.28 -22.17
CA ASN A 400 28.90 12.33 -21.10
C ASN A 400 27.66 11.50 -20.74
N ILE A 401 27.36 10.49 -21.57
CA ILE A 401 26.18 9.64 -21.42
C ILE A 401 26.56 8.15 -21.32
N GLU A 402 25.83 7.40 -20.51
CA GLU A 402 25.85 5.94 -20.43
C GLU A 402 24.43 5.44 -20.70
N VAL A 403 24.25 4.69 -21.79
CA VAL A 403 22.94 4.14 -22.19
C VAL A 403 22.80 2.72 -21.67
N LEU A 404 21.71 2.45 -20.95
CA LEU A 404 21.44 1.20 -20.27
C LEU A 404 20.11 0.65 -20.79
N CYS A 405 20.18 -0.42 -21.58
CA CYS A 405 19.02 -1.01 -22.24
C CYS A 405 18.53 -2.26 -21.50
N TYR A 406 17.25 -2.33 -21.13
CA TYR A 406 16.67 -3.45 -20.37
C TYR A 406 15.31 -3.91 -20.93
N GLY A 407 14.74 -4.99 -20.37
CA GLY A 407 13.44 -5.51 -20.78
C GLY A 407 13.48 -6.37 -22.06
N ARG A 408 12.29 -6.67 -22.62
CA ARG A 408 12.13 -7.59 -23.76
C ARG A 408 12.92 -7.16 -24.99
N ASP A 409 12.83 -5.88 -25.37
CA ASP A 409 13.43 -5.36 -26.59
C ASP A 409 14.79 -4.68 -26.38
N ALA A 410 15.50 -4.99 -25.29
CA ALA A 410 16.78 -4.36 -24.92
C ALA A 410 17.81 -4.36 -26.07
N GLU A 411 17.91 -5.44 -26.85
CA GLU A 411 18.83 -5.55 -28.00
C GLU A 411 18.44 -4.63 -29.16
N GLN A 412 17.14 -4.46 -29.43
CA GLN A 412 16.66 -3.54 -30.47
C GLN A 412 16.92 -2.10 -30.06
N VAL A 413 16.61 -1.77 -28.80
CA VAL A 413 16.80 -0.43 -28.23
C VAL A 413 18.28 -0.05 -28.20
N ALA A 414 19.19 -1.00 -27.92
CA ALA A 414 20.63 -0.76 -27.89
C ALA A 414 21.22 -0.26 -29.22
N LYS A 415 20.53 -0.46 -30.35
CA LYS A 415 20.96 0.07 -31.65
C LYS A 415 21.02 1.61 -31.71
N CYS A 416 20.42 2.32 -30.73
CA CYS A 416 20.52 3.78 -30.63
C CYS A 416 21.91 4.29 -30.24
N SER A 417 22.81 3.44 -29.73
CA SER A 417 24.16 3.83 -29.37
C SER A 417 25.14 2.66 -29.45
N PRO A 418 26.31 2.81 -30.08
CA PRO A 418 27.32 1.75 -30.14
C PRO A 418 27.85 1.35 -28.76
N ASP A 419 27.80 2.25 -27.77
CA ASP A 419 28.28 2.03 -26.40
C ASP A 419 27.15 1.62 -25.43
N ALA A 420 25.96 1.27 -25.94
CA ALA A 420 24.84 0.86 -25.11
C ALA A 420 25.11 -0.46 -24.38
N GLN A 421 24.88 -0.48 -23.07
CA GLN A 421 24.95 -1.71 -22.27
C GLN A 421 23.61 -2.43 -22.29
N ILE A 422 23.66 -3.74 -22.58
CA ILE A 422 22.46 -4.58 -22.73
C ILE A 422 22.26 -5.42 -21.46
N PHE A 423 21.11 -5.24 -20.82
CA PHE A 423 20.63 -5.97 -19.66
C PHE A 423 19.43 -6.85 -20.06
N LYS A 424 19.68 -7.86 -20.91
CA LYS A 424 18.66 -8.76 -21.47
C LYS A 424 17.93 -9.53 -20.36
N GLU A 425 16.60 -9.51 -20.38
CA GLU A 425 15.72 -10.19 -19.41
C GLU A 425 15.93 -9.77 -17.93
N GLN A 426 16.72 -8.72 -17.68
CA GLN A 426 16.94 -8.23 -16.32
C GLN A 426 15.92 -7.14 -15.95
N SER A 427 15.58 -7.08 -14.66
CA SER A 427 14.68 -6.06 -14.13
C SER A 427 15.35 -4.70 -14.07
N LEU A 428 14.53 -3.64 -14.09
CA LEU A 428 14.96 -2.25 -13.84
C LEU A 428 15.79 -2.11 -12.54
N GLU A 429 15.51 -2.94 -11.54
CA GLU A 429 16.29 -2.99 -10.30
C GLU A 429 17.74 -3.46 -10.52
N SER A 430 17.96 -4.44 -11.39
CA SER A 430 19.31 -4.92 -11.72
C SER A 430 20.16 -3.80 -12.32
N VAL A 431 19.58 -3.02 -13.24
CA VAL A 431 20.22 -1.86 -13.85
C VAL A 431 20.59 -0.82 -12.79
N MET A 432 19.65 -0.50 -11.89
CA MET A 432 19.87 0.45 -10.80
C MET A 432 20.98 -0.01 -9.84
N ARG A 433 21.03 -1.30 -9.48
CA ARG A 433 22.11 -1.87 -8.66
C ARG A 433 23.47 -1.81 -9.37
N HIS A 434 23.50 -2.02 -10.68
CA HIS A 434 24.73 -1.98 -11.48
C HIS A 434 25.35 -0.58 -11.51
N ILE A 435 24.53 0.47 -11.65
CA ILE A 435 25.04 1.85 -11.72
C ILE A 435 25.29 2.50 -10.37
N ALA A 436 24.61 2.06 -9.30
CA ALA A 436 24.74 2.62 -7.96
C ALA A 436 26.20 2.88 -7.48
N PRO A 437 27.15 1.93 -7.62
CA PRO A 437 28.54 2.17 -7.21
C PRO A 437 29.31 3.15 -8.11
N LYS A 438 28.87 3.37 -9.35
CA LYS A 438 29.52 4.25 -10.34
C LYS A 438 29.15 5.72 -10.16
N LEU A 439 27.96 6.00 -9.63
CA LEU A 439 27.39 7.36 -9.51
C LEU A 439 28.26 8.31 -8.69
N GLN A 440 28.52 9.49 -9.23
CA GLN A 440 29.31 10.60 -8.68
C GLN A 440 28.43 11.83 -8.39
N SER A 441 29.02 12.91 -7.87
CA SER A 441 28.28 14.15 -7.63
C SER A 441 27.87 14.78 -8.97
N ASP A 442 26.73 15.47 -9.01
CA ASP A 442 26.13 16.09 -10.20
C ASP A 442 25.64 15.14 -11.31
N ASP A 443 25.81 13.82 -11.15
CA ASP A 443 25.26 12.83 -12.06
C ASP A 443 23.73 12.85 -12.10
N VAL A 444 23.18 12.45 -13.24
CA VAL A 444 21.74 12.33 -13.47
C VAL A 444 21.40 10.91 -13.88
N VAL A 445 20.43 10.30 -13.21
CA VAL A 445 19.82 9.02 -13.61
C VAL A 445 18.44 9.32 -14.16
N LEU A 446 18.23 9.08 -15.44
CA LEU A 446 16.98 9.34 -16.15
C LEU A 446 16.34 8.01 -16.59
N LEU A 447 15.18 7.70 -16.02
CA LEU A 447 14.30 6.67 -16.59
C LEU A 447 13.43 7.30 -17.67
N SER A 448 13.73 7.03 -18.93
CA SER A 448 12.96 7.53 -20.08
C SER A 448 12.88 6.43 -21.15
N PRO A 449 12.02 5.42 -20.97
CA PRO A 449 12.24 4.07 -21.51
C PRO A 449 12.06 3.90 -23.03
N ALA A 450 11.47 4.84 -23.76
CA ALA A 450 11.07 4.74 -25.18
C ALA A 450 10.06 3.60 -25.51
N CYS A 451 9.76 2.73 -24.54
CA CYS A 451 8.99 1.51 -24.71
C CYS A 451 7.79 1.46 -23.75
N ALA A 452 6.77 0.69 -24.13
CA ALA A 452 5.70 0.30 -23.22
C ALA A 452 6.25 -0.61 -22.10
N SER A 453 5.55 -0.68 -20.97
CA SER A 453 6.02 -1.35 -19.75
C SER A 453 5.51 -2.78 -19.57
N PHE A 454 4.59 -3.24 -20.44
CA PHE A 454 3.79 -4.45 -20.26
C PHE A 454 4.57 -5.76 -20.26
N ASP A 455 5.84 -5.73 -20.63
CA ASP A 455 6.74 -6.87 -20.59
C ASP A 455 7.17 -7.23 -19.16
N GLN A 456 7.31 -6.23 -18.27
CA GLN A 456 7.80 -6.41 -16.89
C GLN A 456 6.90 -5.80 -15.81
N PHE A 457 5.94 -4.94 -16.19
CA PHE A 457 5.09 -4.18 -15.28
C PHE A 457 3.65 -4.11 -15.81
N LYS A 458 2.66 -4.00 -14.92
CA LYS A 458 1.24 -3.85 -15.29
C LYS A 458 0.99 -2.60 -16.13
N ASN A 459 1.70 -1.51 -15.85
CA ASN A 459 1.60 -0.23 -16.55
C ASN A 459 2.83 0.66 -16.26
N TYR A 460 2.91 1.81 -16.93
CA TYR A 460 4.08 2.68 -16.81
C TYR A 460 4.14 3.36 -15.43
N GLU A 461 3.00 3.50 -14.74
CA GLU A 461 2.91 4.03 -13.38
C GLU A 461 3.62 3.11 -12.38
N GLU A 462 3.42 1.79 -12.49
CA GLU A 462 4.14 0.82 -11.68
C GLU A 462 5.66 0.89 -11.93
N ARG A 463 6.09 0.91 -13.20
CA ARG A 463 7.50 1.07 -13.57
C ARG A 463 8.10 2.35 -13.00
N GLY A 464 7.37 3.46 -13.07
CA GLY A 464 7.79 4.75 -12.55
C GLY A 464 7.87 4.79 -11.02
N ARG A 465 6.93 4.15 -10.31
CA ARG A 465 6.97 4.02 -8.85
C ARG A 465 8.14 3.17 -8.39
N VAL A 466 8.40 2.04 -9.05
CA VAL A 466 9.58 1.19 -8.77
C VAL A 466 10.88 1.99 -8.94
N PHE A 467 11.01 2.76 -10.02
CA PHE A 467 12.17 3.64 -10.19
C PHE A 467 12.31 4.68 -9.06
N ALA A 468 11.21 5.35 -8.70
CA ALA A 468 11.21 6.34 -7.63
C ALA A 468 11.60 5.74 -6.27
N GLU A 469 11.17 4.52 -5.98
CA GLU A 469 11.57 3.79 -4.78
C GLU A 469 13.05 3.44 -4.79
N LEU A 470 13.57 2.93 -5.91
CA LEU A 470 14.98 2.61 -6.07
C LEU A 470 15.88 3.86 -5.96
N ALA A 471 15.43 4.96 -6.55
CA ALA A 471 16.07 6.27 -6.43
C ALA A 471 16.13 6.75 -4.98
N LYS A 472 15.03 6.67 -4.21
CA LYS A 472 14.99 7.07 -2.80
C LYS A 472 15.81 6.16 -1.88
N LYS A 473 16.00 4.89 -2.25
CA LYS A 473 16.90 3.95 -1.57
C LYS A 473 18.37 4.24 -1.81
N TYR A 474 18.71 5.01 -2.85
CA TYR A 474 20.10 5.37 -3.13
C TYR A 474 20.63 6.36 -2.08
N GLN A 475 21.44 5.87 -1.16
CA GLN A 475 22.27 6.68 -0.27
C GLN A 475 23.72 6.33 -0.51
N LYS A 476 24.49 7.24 -1.12
CA LYS A 476 25.94 7.09 -1.16
C LYS A 476 26.48 7.16 0.28
N PRO A 477 27.28 6.18 0.75
CA PRO A 477 27.84 6.23 2.10
C PRO A 477 28.69 7.48 2.28
N SER A 478 28.17 8.48 2.98
CA SER A 478 28.97 9.58 3.48
C SER A 478 29.81 9.03 4.63
N TRP A 479 31.04 8.64 4.31
CA TRP A 479 32.08 8.32 5.29
C TRP A 479 32.34 9.49 6.27
N LYS A 480 31.78 10.69 6.01
CA LYS A 480 31.80 11.88 6.88
C LYS A 480 30.66 11.97 7.90
N LYS A 481 29.67 11.07 7.94
CA LYS A 481 28.65 11.00 9.03
C LYS A 481 28.96 9.94 10.10
N ARG A 482 30.24 9.61 10.30
CA ARG A 482 30.75 9.23 11.62
C ARG A 482 30.76 10.48 12.50
N LEU A 483 29.72 10.65 13.31
CA LEU A 483 29.76 11.25 14.66
C LEU A 483 28.33 11.32 15.25
N GLY A 484 27.59 10.20 15.17
CA GLY A 484 26.40 9.92 15.98
C GLY A 484 26.73 9.09 17.22
N ILE A 485 27.90 9.34 17.82
CA ILE A 485 28.48 8.51 18.89
C ILE A 485 27.86 8.82 20.27
N ASN A 486 27.10 9.90 20.45
CA ASN A 486 26.60 10.25 21.79
C ASN A 486 25.29 9.55 22.21
N MET A 487 24.44 9.12 21.26
CA MET A 487 23.18 8.43 21.61
C MET A 487 23.39 6.91 21.79
N LEU A 488 24.25 6.32 20.97
CA LEU A 488 24.68 4.92 21.11
C LEU A 488 25.56 4.71 22.33
N ASN A 489 26.40 5.68 22.73
CA ASN A 489 27.14 5.59 23.99
C ASN A 489 26.24 5.72 25.23
N GLY A 490 25.12 6.45 25.17
CA GLY A 490 24.14 6.50 26.26
C GLY A 490 23.42 5.16 26.44
N VAL A 491 22.97 4.55 25.34
CA VAL A 491 22.29 3.25 25.35
C VAL A 491 23.28 2.08 25.59
N GLN A 492 24.50 2.14 25.07
CA GLN A 492 25.57 1.19 25.39
C GLN A 492 26.11 1.38 26.81
N SER A 493 26.19 2.60 27.36
CA SER A 493 26.59 2.81 28.76
C SER A 493 25.56 2.21 29.74
N LEU A 494 24.27 2.37 29.43
CA LEU A 494 23.18 1.72 30.16
C LEU A 494 23.18 0.20 29.95
N ALA A 495 23.33 -0.30 28.72
CA ALA A 495 23.38 -1.74 28.44
C ALA A 495 24.63 -2.41 29.03
N HIS A 496 25.81 -1.79 28.96
CA HIS A 496 27.07 -2.37 29.42
C HIS A 496 27.15 -2.40 30.96
N LYS A 497 26.57 -1.41 31.66
CA LYS A 497 26.38 -1.47 33.13
C LYS A 497 25.32 -2.48 33.58
N THR A 498 24.39 -2.85 32.70
CA THR A 498 23.31 -3.80 33.02
C THR A 498 23.66 -5.25 32.66
N ILE A 499 24.60 -5.47 31.73
CA ILE A 499 24.96 -6.81 31.19
C ILE A 499 26.19 -7.43 31.86
N TYR A 500 27.06 -6.63 32.50
CA TYR A 500 28.23 -7.12 33.24
C TYR A 500 28.34 -6.41 34.60
N LEU A 501 28.67 -7.16 35.67
CA LEU A 501 29.08 -6.56 36.94
C LEU A 501 30.52 -6.06 36.83
N GLY A 502 30.73 -4.78 37.14
CA GLY A 502 32.03 -4.14 37.22
C GLY A 502 32.79 -4.51 38.49
N ASP A 503 34.10 -4.72 38.30
CA ASP A 503 35.24 -4.75 39.22
C ASP A 503 34.95 -4.67 40.72
N SER A 504 35.00 -5.83 41.38
CA SER A 504 35.36 -5.88 42.81
C SER A 504 36.87 -5.76 42.95
N LYS A 505 37.32 -4.70 43.63
CA LYS A 505 38.71 -4.49 44.04
C LYS A 505 39.27 -5.71 44.78
N THR A 506 40.51 -6.06 44.38
CA THR A 506 41.56 -6.75 45.15
C THR A 506 41.24 -8.12 45.77
N VAL A 507 41.67 -9.20 45.10
CA VAL A 507 42.56 -10.22 45.68
C VAL A 507 43.51 -10.70 44.58
N SER A 508 44.81 -10.65 44.87
CA SER A 508 45.87 -11.14 43.99
C SER A 508 45.76 -12.66 43.77
N GLY A 509 45.60 -13.08 42.53
CA GLY A 509 45.69 -14.48 42.12
C GLY A 509 45.39 -14.64 40.64
N ASN A 510 46.33 -15.23 39.90
CA ASN A 510 46.23 -15.54 38.46
C ASN A 510 45.01 -16.44 38.17
N HIS A 511 43.83 -15.86 37.95
CA HIS A 511 42.72 -16.51 37.24
C HIS A 511 42.10 -15.50 36.28
N GLN A 512 42.14 -15.81 34.99
CA GLN A 512 41.39 -15.13 33.94
C GLN A 512 39.93 -15.06 34.37
N SER A 513 39.43 -13.85 34.64
CA SER A 513 38.04 -13.62 35.00
C SER A 513 37.16 -13.83 33.76
N ASP A 514 36.57 -15.01 33.60
CA ASP A 514 35.50 -15.22 32.62
C ASP A 514 34.36 -14.24 32.93
N LYS A 515 34.08 -13.33 32.00
CA LYS A 515 32.97 -12.37 32.12
C LYS A 515 31.66 -13.14 32.21
N VAL A 516 31.07 -13.17 33.41
CA VAL A 516 29.81 -13.88 33.64
C VAL A 516 28.66 -13.16 32.94
N LYS A 517 28.00 -13.85 32.01
CA LYS A 517 26.81 -13.34 31.30
C LYS A 517 25.61 -13.28 32.24
N LEU A 518 25.05 -12.08 32.42
CA LEU A 518 23.89 -11.85 33.28
C LEU A 518 22.55 -12.30 32.67
N TYR A 519 22.51 -12.54 31.36
CA TYR A 519 21.30 -12.82 30.59
C TYR A 519 21.52 -13.96 29.61
N ASP A 520 20.43 -14.65 29.25
CA ASP A 520 20.43 -15.63 28.17
C ASP A 520 20.39 -14.98 26.78
N ASP A 521 21.56 -14.82 26.17
CA ASP A 521 21.71 -14.24 24.82
C ASP A 521 20.89 -14.98 23.75
N TYR A 522 20.71 -16.30 23.89
CA TYR A 522 19.93 -17.09 22.92
C TYR A 522 18.45 -16.76 23.03
N LEU A 523 17.93 -16.60 24.25
CA LEU A 523 16.54 -16.20 24.47
C LEU A 523 16.29 -14.80 23.89
N LEU A 524 17.18 -13.85 24.14
CA LEU A 524 17.08 -12.50 23.57
C LEU A 524 17.14 -12.51 22.05
N ALA A 525 18.09 -13.24 21.47
CA ALA A 525 18.23 -13.35 20.02
C ALA A 525 16.96 -13.92 19.37
N LEU A 526 16.35 -14.96 19.96
CA LEU A 526 15.11 -15.54 19.46
C LEU A 526 13.93 -14.56 19.58
N ILE A 527 13.77 -13.89 20.72
CA ILE A 527 12.72 -12.88 20.93
C ILE A 527 12.84 -11.77 19.88
N PHE A 528 14.03 -11.19 19.70
CA PHE A 528 14.23 -10.10 18.75
C PHE A 528 14.16 -10.55 17.30
N SER A 529 14.54 -11.79 16.97
CA SER A 529 14.43 -12.33 15.62
C SER A 529 12.97 -12.51 15.21
N ILE A 530 12.17 -13.18 16.06
CA ILE A 530 10.73 -13.38 15.81
C ILE A 530 10.02 -12.02 15.80
N PHE A 531 10.35 -11.13 16.73
CA PHE A 531 9.77 -9.79 16.75
C PHE A 531 10.15 -8.96 15.51
N GLY A 532 11.39 -9.04 15.06
CA GLY A 532 11.84 -8.38 13.82
C GLY A 532 11.07 -8.87 12.60
N LEU A 533 10.90 -10.19 12.48
CA LEU A 533 10.03 -10.78 11.45
C LEU A 533 8.59 -10.29 11.59
N GLY A 534 8.04 -10.24 12.80
CA GLY A 534 6.70 -9.72 13.07
C GLY A 534 6.53 -8.28 12.60
N ILE A 535 7.47 -7.38 12.92
CA ILE A 535 7.45 -5.99 12.44
C ILE A 535 7.39 -5.96 10.91
N ILE A 536 8.25 -6.74 10.25
CA ILE A 536 8.33 -6.79 8.78
C ILE A 536 6.99 -7.27 8.21
N THR A 537 6.41 -8.34 8.76
CA THR A 537 5.15 -8.92 8.28
C THR A 537 3.96 -7.98 8.51
N VAL A 538 3.81 -7.40 9.70
CA VAL A 538 2.70 -6.46 9.95
C VAL A 538 2.87 -5.19 9.12
N PHE A 539 4.11 -4.70 8.94
CA PHE A 539 4.35 -3.56 8.06
C PHE A 539 3.91 -3.92 6.63
N SER A 540 4.33 -5.09 6.12
CA SER A 540 3.97 -5.56 4.78
C SER A 540 2.46 -5.71 4.58
N SER A 541 1.73 -6.22 5.58
CA SER A 541 0.28 -6.46 5.48
C SER A 541 -0.57 -5.20 5.72
N SER A 542 -0.07 -4.20 6.44
CA SER A 542 -0.83 -2.98 6.79
C SER A 542 -0.74 -1.85 5.77
N VAL A 543 0.16 -1.92 4.78
CA VAL A 543 0.38 -0.85 3.76
C VAL A 543 -0.92 -0.47 3.04
N TYR A 544 -1.69 -1.45 2.59
CA TYR A 544 -2.93 -1.22 1.84
C TYR A 544 -3.97 -0.44 2.66
N LEU A 545 -4.22 -0.87 3.90
CA LEU A 545 -5.16 -0.21 4.82
C LEU A 545 -4.70 1.20 5.20
N SER A 546 -3.39 1.38 5.43
CA SER A 546 -2.81 2.67 5.78
C SER A 546 -2.94 3.69 4.65
N LEU A 547 -2.69 3.27 3.40
CA LEU A 547 -2.85 4.11 2.21
C LEU A 547 -4.31 4.55 2.02
N LYS A 548 -5.27 3.66 2.28
CA LYS A 548 -6.71 3.97 2.17
C LYS A 548 -7.23 4.91 3.26
N GLN A 549 -6.74 4.79 4.50
CA GLN A 549 -7.27 5.55 5.64
C GLN A 549 -6.53 6.86 5.94
N THR A 550 -5.21 6.91 5.73
CA THR A 550 -4.38 8.06 6.17
C THR A 550 -3.60 8.71 5.02
N GLY A 551 -3.66 8.16 3.81
CA GLY A 551 -2.88 8.65 2.66
C GLY A 551 -1.37 8.46 2.81
N GLY A 552 -0.91 7.82 3.89
CA GLY A 552 0.50 7.52 4.17
C GLY A 552 0.75 6.01 4.22
N ILE A 553 2.00 5.62 4.01
CA ILE A 553 2.46 4.21 4.05
C ILE A 553 2.35 3.63 5.47
N PHE A 554 2.21 4.48 6.49
CA PHE A 554 2.38 4.08 7.88
C PHE A 554 1.26 4.54 8.82
N ASN A 555 0.79 3.64 9.70
CA ASN A 555 -0.10 3.99 10.81
C ASN A 555 0.71 4.34 12.07
N PRO A 556 0.84 5.63 12.47
CA PRO A 556 1.65 6.09 13.59
C PRO A 556 1.35 5.37 14.92
N LYS A 557 0.11 4.91 15.11
CA LYS A 557 -0.32 4.23 16.34
C LYS A 557 0.35 2.87 16.53
N GLN A 558 0.76 2.20 15.45
CA GLN A 558 1.35 0.87 15.52
C GLN A 558 2.80 0.87 16.03
N ILE A 559 3.65 1.77 15.52
CA ILE A 559 5.03 1.92 16.03
C ILE A 559 4.98 2.33 17.49
N LEU A 560 4.04 3.20 17.86
CA LEU A 560 3.88 3.63 19.24
C LEU A 560 3.52 2.46 20.16
N LEU A 561 2.60 1.58 19.77
CA LEU A 561 2.28 0.37 20.53
C LEU A 561 3.46 -0.62 20.63
N MET A 562 4.24 -0.76 19.55
CA MET A 562 5.46 -1.58 19.57
C MET A 562 6.51 -1.02 20.55
N LEU A 563 6.72 0.31 20.55
CA LEU A 563 7.59 0.98 21.51
C LEU A 563 7.10 0.80 22.95
N VAL A 564 5.78 0.89 23.18
CA VAL A 564 5.17 0.63 24.49
C VAL A 564 5.43 -0.82 24.94
N GLY A 565 5.33 -1.81 24.04
CA GLY A 565 5.66 -3.20 24.36
C GLY A 565 7.12 -3.41 24.75
N VAL A 566 8.06 -2.79 24.01
CA VAL A 566 9.50 -2.83 24.37
C VAL A 566 9.75 -2.19 25.74
N LEU A 567 9.11 -1.05 26.03
CA LEU A 567 9.18 -0.40 27.34
C LEU A 567 8.57 -1.27 28.44
N ALA A 568 7.46 -1.97 28.16
CA ALA A 568 6.82 -2.89 29.10
C ALA A 568 7.71 -4.11 29.41
N PHE A 569 8.42 -4.64 28.40
CA PHE A 569 9.43 -5.69 28.60
C PHE A 569 10.59 -5.22 29.47
N LEU A 570 11.13 -4.03 29.22
CA LEU A 570 12.17 -3.42 30.05
C LEU A 570 11.68 -3.15 31.49
N GLY A 571 10.42 -2.75 31.65
CA GLY A 571 9.79 -2.58 32.96
C GLY A 571 9.68 -3.91 33.72
N ALA A 572 9.18 -4.96 33.06
CA ALA A 572 9.08 -6.30 33.63
C ALA A 572 10.45 -6.91 33.98
N LEU A 573 11.48 -6.63 33.17
CA LEU A 573 12.88 -7.01 33.44
C LEU A 573 13.45 -6.39 34.72
N ASN A 574 12.97 -5.21 35.10
CA ASN A 574 13.41 -4.51 36.31
C ASN A 574 12.56 -4.87 37.55
N PHE A 575 11.49 -5.66 37.38
CA PHE A 575 10.60 -6.02 38.46
C PHE A 575 10.93 -7.41 39.02
N ASN A 576 11.37 -7.46 40.29
CA ASN A 576 11.76 -8.70 40.95
C ASN A 576 10.64 -9.75 40.92
N THR A 577 10.97 -10.97 40.50
CA THR A 577 9.93 -11.98 40.22
C THR A 577 9.15 -12.43 41.44
N SER A 578 9.74 -12.31 42.65
CA SER A 578 9.08 -12.66 43.91
C SER A 578 7.93 -11.70 44.25
N LYS A 579 8.03 -10.43 43.83
CA LYS A 579 7.04 -9.39 44.13
C LYS A 579 5.73 -9.57 43.36
N TRP A 580 5.72 -10.37 42.29
CA TRP A 580 4.48 -10.72 41.55
C TRP A 580 3.41 -11.34 42.44
N ARG A 581 3.81 -12.07 43.49
CA ARG A 581 2.85 -12.59 44.49
C ARG A 581 2.22 -11.50 45.33
N THR A 582 2.98 -10.47 45.68
CA THR A 582 2.52 -9.35 46.50
C THR A 582 1.57 -8.44 45.73
N VAL A 583 1.82 -8.23 44.43
CA VAL A 583 0.95 -7.40 43.57
C VAL A 583 -0.23 -8.18 42.99
N LEU A 584 -0.29 -9.51 43.16
CA LEU A 584 -1.35 -10.36 42.61
C LEU A 584 -2.77 -9.93 42.98
N PRO A 585 -3.10 -9.51 44.23
CA PRO A 585 -4.44 -9.02 44.55
C PRO A 585 -4.82 -7.76 43.76
N LEU A 586 -3.87 -6.84 43.56
CA LEU A 586 -4.07 -5.64 42.75
C LEU A 586 -4.25 -6.01 41.27
N LEU A 587 -3.47 -6.98 40.77
CA LEU A 587 -3.62 -7.49 39.41
C LEU A 587 -5.01 -8.10 39.20
N ILE A 588 -5.50 -8.91 40.15
CA ILE A 588 -6.85 -9.48 40.09
C ILE A 588 -7.91 -8.38 40.11
N ALA A 589 -7.81 -7.40 41.02
CA ALA A 589 -8.78 -6.32 41.13
C ALA A 589 -8.84 -5.48 39.85
N THR A 590 -7.68 -5.15 39.27
CA THR A 590 -7.59 -4.41 38.00
C THR A 590 -8.11 -5.22 36.82
N THR A 591 -7.80 -6.53 36.74
CA THR A 591 -8.35 -7.43 35.72
C THR A 591 -9.87 -7.53 35.80
N VAL A 592 -10.42 -7.89 36.96
CA VAL A 592 -11.88 -7.99 37.17
C VAL A 592 -12.55 -6.65 36.85
N GLY A 593 -12.00 -5.55 37.40
CA GLY A 593 -12.50 -4.21 37.14
C GLY A 593 -12.53 -3.88 35.64
N SER A 594 -11.45 -4.16 34.91
CA SER A 594 -11.39 -3.92 33.46
C SER A 594 -12.37 -4.77 32.66
N LEU A 595 -12.58 -6.04 33.05
CA LEU A 595 -13.54 -6.95 32.42
C LEU A 595 -14.99 -6.54 32.68
N VAL A 596 -15.27 -5.91 33.82
CA VAL A 596 -16.61 -5.36 34.13
C VAL A 596 -16.80 -4.03 33.40
N VAL A 597 -15.82 -3.13 33.45
CA VAL A 597 -15.90 -1.80 32.83
C VAL A 597 -16.12 -1.85 31.33
N VAL A 598 -15.48 -2.80 30.62
CA VAL A 598 -15.68 -2.92 29.17
C VAL A 598 -17.12 -3.27 28.78
N HIS A 599 -17.90 -3.88 29.68
CA HIS A 599 -19.31 -4.14 29.41
C HIS A 599 -20.15 -2.85 29.35
N PHE A 600 -19.73 -1.81 30.09
CA PHE A 600 -20.44 -0.53 30.15
C PHE A 600 -19.86 0.53 29.21
N VAL A 601 -18.54 0.53 29.01
CA VAL A 601 -17.80 1.60 28.30
C VAL A 601 -17.19 1.09 26.98
N GLY A 602 -17.28 -0.20 26.70
CA GLY A 602 -16.67 -0.81 25.52
C GLY A 602 -17.39 -0.45 24.22
N HIS A 603 -16.61 -0.16 23.18
CA HIS A 603 -17.15 0.03 21.83
C HIS A 603 -17.34 -1.32 21.14
N SER A 604 -18.43 -1.47 20.39
CA SER A 604 -18.73 -2.68 19.62
C SER A 604 -18.02 -2.65 18.26
N VAL A 605 -17.18 -3.65 17.99
CA VAL A 605 -16.60 -3.91 16.66
C VAL A 605 -17.15 -5.26 16.19
N ASN A 606 -17.72 -5.32 14.98
CA ASN A 606 -18.34 -6.53 14.41
C ASN A 606 -19.34 -7.24 15.36
N GLY A 607 -20.09 -6.47 16.16
CA GLY A 607 -21.09 -7.01 17.09
C GLY A 607 -20.57 -7.50 18.45
N ALA A 608 -19.26 -7.40 18.73
CA ALA A 608 -18.66 -7.76 20.02
C ALA A 608 -18.12 -6.53 20.78
N GLN A 609 -18.53 -6.36 22.04
CA GLN A 609 -18.01 -5.32 22.95
C GLN A 609 -16.83 -5.85 23.76
N ARG A 610 -15.62 -5.75 23.19
CA ARG A 610 -14.38 -6.27 23.81
C ARG A 610 -13.28 -5.23 24.04
N TRP A 611 -13.42 -4.02 23.49
CA TRP A 611 -12.33 -3.04 23.45
C TRP A 611 -12.69 -1.76 24.20
N ILE A 612 -11.74 -1.28 25.00
CA ILE A 612 -11.79 0.02 25.68
C ILE A 612 -10.84 0.98 24.96
N SER A 613 -11.33 2.16 24.58
CA SER A 613 -10.50 3.23 24.02
C SER A 613 -9.86 4.04 25.15
N LEU A 614 -8.55 3.90 25.36
CA LEU A 614 -7.78 4.65 26.36
C LEU A 614 -6.72 5.50 25.64
N PHE A 615 -6.79 6.83 25.79
CA PHE A 615 -5.79 7.77 25.25
C PHE A 615 -5.44 7.57 23.76
N GLY A 616 -6.43 7.21 22.93
CA GLY A 616 -6.24 6.97 21.49
C GLY A 616 -5.77 5.56 21.11
N PHE A 617 -5.62 4.66 22.08
CA PHE A 617 -5.32 3.23 21.91
C PHE A 617 -6.51 2.35 22.26
N THR A 618 -6.60 1.18 21.62
CA THR A 618 -7.56 0.14 21.96
C THR A 618 -6.90 -0.87 22.92
N PHE A 619 -7.47 -0.99 24.11
CA PHE A 619 -7.06 -1.97 25.12
C PHE A 619 -8.11 -3.06 25.23
N GLN A 620 -7.69 -4.33 25.14
CA GLN A 620 -8.54 -5.50 25.29
C GLN A 620 -8.27 -6.13 26.67
N PRO A 621 -9.23 -6.04 27.62
CA PRO A 621 -9.07 -6.56 28.98
C PRO A 621 -8.72 -8.04 29.09
N VAL A 622 -9.14 -8.88 28.12
CA VAL A 622 -8.84 -10.32 28.12
C VAL A 622 -7.34 -10.62 28.16
N GLU A 623 -6.52 -9.77 27.54
CA GLU A 623 -5.07 -9.99 27.49
C GLU A 623 -4.46 -9.90 28.89
N LEU A 624 -4.90 -8.91 29.68
CA LEU A 624 -4.54 -8.81 31.08
C LEU A 624 -5.10 -9.98 31.90
N ALA A 625 -6.31 -10.45 31.57
CA ALA A 625 -6.93 -11.60 32.23
C ALA A 625 -6.15 -12.90 32.02
N LYS A 626 -5.59 -13.12 30.83
CA LYS A 626 -4.70 -14.26 30.55
C LYS A 626 -3.48 -14.22 31.48
N LEU A 627 -2.74 -13.12 31.50
CA LEU A 627 -1.56 -12.96 32.37
C LEU A 627 -1.92 -13.16 33.85
N CYS A 628 -2.98 -12.51 34.33
CA CYS A 628 -3.43 -12.61 35.72
C CYS A 628 -3.79 -14.05 36.11
N THR A 629 -4.53 -14.75 35.27
CA THR A 629 -4.99 -16.13 35.53
C THR A 629 -3.81 -17.09 35.62
N LEU A 630 -2.81 -16.97 34.73
CA LEU A 630 -1.64 -17.85 34.73
C LEU A 630 -0.72 -17.61 35.93
N ILE A 631 -0.55 -16.36 36.35
CA ILE A 631 0.19 -16.03 37.59
C ILE A 631 -0.58 -16.53 38.83
N TYR A 632 -1.90 -16.37 38.86
CA TYR A 632 -2.75 -16.87 39.95
C TYR A 632 -2.72 -18.39 40.05
N LEU A 633 -2.81 -19.10 38.92
CA LEU A 633 -2.67 -20.55 38.84
C LEU A 633 -1.32 -21.02 39.41
N SER A 634 -0.24 -20.31 39.08
CA SER A 634 1.09 -20.58 39.62
C SER A 634 1.17 -20.35 41.13
N HIS A 635 0.50 -19.31 41.63
CA HIS A 635 0.38 -19.06 43.07
C HIS A 635 -0.42 -20.15 43.79
N TYR A 636 -1.57 -20.54 43.23
CA TYR A 636 -2.44 -21.59 43.75
C TYR A 636 -1.70 -22.93 43.84
N LEU A 637 -1.07 -23.38 42.75
CA LEU A 637 -0.40 -24.68 42.72
C LEU A 637 0.74 -24.79 43.74
N VAL A 638 1.52 -23.73 43.93
CA VAL A 638 2.56 -23.72 44.98
C VAL A 638 1.95 -23.67 46.38
N SER A 639 0.82 -22.98 46.57
CA SER A 639 0.15 -22.92 47.88
C SER A 639 -0.41 -24.28 48.27
N VAL A 640 -1.01 -25.00 47.33
CA VAL A 640 -1.50 -26.36 47.57
C VAL A 640 -0.35 -27.35 47.75
N ALA A 641 0.78 -27.18 47.06
CA ALA A 641 1.95 -28.03 47.24
C ALA A 641 2.58 -27.92 48.65
N LYS A 642 2.34 -26.81 49.37
CA LYS A 642 2.80 -26.63 50.76
C LYS A 642 1.91 -27.31 51.79
N GLU A 643 0.66 -27.61 51.47
CA GLU A 643 -0.26 -28.25 52.40
C GLU A 643 -0.16 -29.78 52.33
N SER A 644 -0.07 -30.42 53.49
CA SER A 644 0.12 -31.88 53.60
C SER A 644 -1.18 -32.68 53.37
N LYS A 645 -2.34 -32.04 53.45
CA LYS A 645 -3.66 -32.65 53.23
C LYS A 645 -4.42 -31.89 52.13
N PHE A 646 -5.38 -32.57 51.52
CA PHE A 646 -6.29 -31.95 50.57
C PHE A 646 -7.15 -30.89 51.27
N THR A 647 -7.13 -29.67 50.74
CA THR A 647 -7.82 -28.52 51.33
C THR A 647 -8.89 -28.00 50.39
N LEU A 648 -10.15 -28.33 50.70
CA LEU A 648 -11.35 -27.87 50.00
C LEU A 648 -11.39 -26.35 49.84
N ARG A 649 -10.91 -25.59 50.85
CA ARG A 649 -10.89 -24.13 50.83
C ARG A 649 -10.05 -23.56 49.69
N LEU A 650 -8.84 -24.08 49.48
CA LEU A 650 -7.94 -23.61 48.42
C LEU A 650 -8.49 -23.98 47.04
N MET A 651 -8.99 -25.21 46.90
CA MET A 651 -9.62 -25.67 45.66
C MET A 651 -10.86 -24.81 45.33
N PHE A 652 -11.73 -24.58 46.30
CA PHE A 652 -12.92 -23.75 46.14
C PHE A 652 -12.53 -22.31 45.76
N GLY A 653 -11.54 -21.72 46.42
CA GLY A 653 -11.05 -20.38 46.08
C GLY A 653 -10.50 -20.27 44.64
N PHE A 654 -9.78 -21.29 44.16
CA PHE A 654 -9.33 -21.34 42.78
C PHE A 654 -10.49 -21.53 41.79
N MET A 655 -11.41 -22.45 42.09
CA MET A 655 -12.58 -22.70 41.24
C MET A 655 -13.50 -21.48 41.15
N CYS A 656 -13.73 -20.76 42.25
CA CYS A 656 -14.49 -19.51 42.23
C CYS A 656 -13.81 -18.46 41.35
N PHE A 657 -12.50 -18.26 41.51
CA PHE A 657 -11.75 -17.33 40.65
C PHE A 657 -11.85 -17.73 39.17
N PHE A 658 -11.64 -19.01 38.86
CA PHE A 658 -11.70 -19.53 37.50
C PHE A 658 -13.10 -19.37 36.87
N VAL A 659 -14.16 -19.69 37.61
CA VAL A 659 -15.55 -19.52 37.17
C VAL A 659 -15.88 -18.06 36.94
N ILE A 660 -15.49 -17.17 37.86
CA ILE A 660 -15.74 -15.72 37.70
C ILE A 660 -15.02 -15.21 36.44
N MET A 661 -13.76 -15.58 36.24
CA MET A 661 -13.02 -15.21 35.03
C MET A 661 -13.69 -15.77 33.76
N ALA A 662 -14.01 -17.06 33.73
CA ALA A 662 -14.65 -17.70 32.58
C ALA A 662 -16.00 -17.06 32.25
N LEU A 663 -16.84 -16.79 33.25
CA LEU A 663 -18.12 -16.10 33.06
C LEU A 663 -17.94 -14.70 32.48
N LEU A 664 -17.02 -13.91 33.04
CA LEU A 664 -16.75 -12.54 32.55
C LEU A 664 -16.22 -12.55 31.09
N LEU A 665 -15.43 -13.54 30.71
CA LEU A 665 -14.94 -13.70 29.33
C LEU A 665 -16.06 -14.13 28.37
N LEU A 666 -16.91 -15.06 28.77
CA LEU A 666 -18.06 -15.50 27.97
C LEU A 666 -19.12 -14.41 27.82
N LEU A 667 -19.24 -13.49 28.78
CA LEU A 667 -20.06 -12.28 28.66
C LEU A 667 -19.52 -11.30 27.59
N GLN A 668 -18.23 -11.37 27.23
CA GLN A 668 -17.59 -10.58 26.17
C GLN A 668 -17.49 -11.35 24.84
N PRO A 669 -18.48 -12.20 24.56
CA PRO A 669 -18.40 -13.32 23.62
C PRO A 669 -17.05 -14.02 23.38
N ASP A 670 -16.08 -14.06 24.30
CA ASP A 670 -14.71 -14.56 24.05
C ASP A 670 -14.56 -16.06 24.40
N PHE A 671 -15.00 -16.91 23.49
CA PHE A 671 -14.94 -18.36 23.62
C PHE A 671 -13.50 -18.90 23.59
N GLY A 672 -12.68 -18.40 22.65
CA GLY A 672 -11.31 -18.89 22.42
C GLY A 672 -10.40 -18.72 23.63
N SER A 673 -10.39 -17.54 24.24
CA SER A 673 -9.56 -17.28 25.44
C SER A 673 -10.02 -18.11 26.64
N THR A 674 -11.33 -18.35 26.77
CA THR A 674 -11.89 -19.19 27.84
C THR A 674 -11.45 -20.65 27.68
N LEU A 675 -11.53 -21.19 26.46
CA LEU A 675 -11.05 -22.54 26.15
C LEU A 675 -9.55 -22.68 26.39
N MET A 676 -8.75 -21.70 25.94
CA MET A 676 -7.31 -21.65 26.14
C MET A 676 -6.96 -21.73 27.64
N LEU A 677 -7.53 -20.85 28.47
CA LEU A 677 -7.25 -20.83 29.91
C LEU A 677 -7.66 -22.12 30.60
N THR A 678 -8.74 -22.76 30.14
CA THR A 678 -9.16 -24.08 30.63
C THR A 678 -8.10 -25.14 30.34
N ILE A 679 -7.67 -25.25 29.08
CA ILE A 679 -6.70 -26.26 28.63
C ILE A 679 -5.35 -26.06 29.33
N ILE A 680 -4.84 -24.83 29.37
CA ILE A 680 -3.57 -24.51 30.04
C ILE A 680 -3.66 -24.82 31.53
N SER A 681 -4.76 -24.46 32.20
CA SER A 681 -4.95 -24.76 33.61
C SER A 681 -4.97 -26.26 33.87
N PHE A 682 -5.69 -27.02 33.04
CA PHE A 682 -5.76 -28.47 33.11
C PHE A 682 -4.39 -29.14 32.95
N ILE A 683 -3.65 -28.79 31.87
CA ILE A 683 -2.31 -29.32 31.59
C ILE A 683 -1.34 -28.97 32.72
N THR A 684 -1.37 -27.73 33.22
CA THR A 684 -0.47 -27.28 34.29
C THR A 684 -0.74 -28.02 35.61
N VAL A 685 -2.01 -28.25 35.96
CA VAL A 685 -2.37 -29.03 37.15
C VAL A 685 -1.86 -30.46 37.04
N ILE A 686 -2.00 -31.09 35.87
CA ILE A 686 -1.48 -32.44 35.60
C ILE A 686 0.05 -32.46 35.73
N TYR A 687 0.73 -31.49 35.14
CA TYR A 687 2.19 -31.41 35.13
C TYR A 687 2.78 -31.27 36.55
N VAL A 688 2.17 -30.44 37.38
CA VAL A 688 2.68 -30.14 38.72
C VAL A 688 2.26 -31.19 39.77
N THR A 689 1.16 -31.90 39.53
CA THR A 689 0.59 -32.82 40.54
C THR A 689 1.02 -34.27 40.29
N PRO A 690 1.80 -34.90 41.18
CA PRO A 690 2.41 -36.21 40.92
C PRO A 690 1.49 -37.42 41.12
N ASN A 691 0.35 -37.28 41.83
CA ASN A 691 -0.53 -38.39 42.19
C ASN A 691 -1.84 -38.36 41.38
N LEU A 692 -2.18 -39.46 40.70
CA LEU A 692 -3.39 -39.61 39.90
C LEU A 692 -4.68 -39.23 40.65
N LYS A 693 -4.82 -39.62 41.92
CA LYS A 693 -5.99 -39.22 42.72
C LYS A 693 -6.07 -37.71 42.91
N SER A 694 -4.93 -37.07 43.19
CA SER A 694 -4.86 -35.62 43.35
C SER A 694 -5.07 -34.88 42.03
N ILE A 695 -4.64 -35.47 40.90
CA ILE A 695 -4.95 -34.96 39.56
C ILE A 695 -6.47 -34.99 39.34
N CYS A 696 -7.14 -36.13 39.58
CA CYS A 696 -8.59 -36.22 39.41
C CYS A 696 -9.33 -35.18 40.27
N TYR A 697 -8.98 -35.04 41.55
CA TYR A 697 -9.65 -34.07 42.43
C TYR A 697 -9.40 -32.61 42.06
N ARG A 698 -8.30 -32.27 41.37
CA ARG A 698 -7.92 -30.88 41.07
C ARG A 698 -8.19 -30.48 39.62
N ALA A 699 -7.99 -31.39 38.67
CA ALA A 699 -8.12 -31.14 37.24
C ALA A 699 -9.53 -31.45 36.72
N ALA A 700 -10.19 -32.50 37.23
CA ALA A 700 -11.53 -32.87 36.76
C ALA A 700 -12.58 -31.76 37.03
N PRO A 701 -12.61 -31.08 38.20
CA PRO A 701 -13.56 -29.99 38.42
C PRO A 701 -13.41 -28.84 37.42
N ILE A 702 -12.18 -28.49 37.06
CA ILE A 702 -11.89 -27.45 36.06
C ILE A 702 -12.51 -27.83 34.72
N MET A 703 -12.28 -29.06 34.27
CA MET A 703 -12.79 -29.56 32.99
C MET A 703 -14.32 -29.68 32.99
N VAL A 704 -14.91 -30.24 34.05
CA VAL A 704 -16.38 -30.40 34.17
C VAL A 704 -17.07 -29.03 34.15
N VAL A 705 -16.58 -28.09 34.95
CA VAL A 705 -17.17 -26.74 35.01
C VAL A 705 -17.00 -26.02 33.67
N ALA A 706 -15.83 -26.12 33.03
CA ALA A 706 -15.63 -25.54 31.71
C ALA A 706 -16.55 -26.15 30.66
N VAL A 707 -16.69 -27.47 30.61
CA VAL A 707 -17.62 -28.16 29.69
C VAL A 707 -19.05 -27.66 29.91
N ILE A 708 -19.52 -27.60 31.16
CA ILE A 708 -20.87 -27.09 31.47
C ILE A 708 -21.04 -25.65 30.95
N LEU A 709 -20.12 -24.75 31.32
CA LEU A 709 -20.19 -23.34 30.92
C LEU A 709 -20.16 -23.16 29.40
N LEU A 710 -19.27 -23.87 28.72
CA LEU A 710 -19.11 -23.80 27.26
C LEU A 710 -20.31 -24.43 26.54
N SER A 711 -20.85 -25.55 27.02
CA SER A 711 -22.05 -26.19 26.46
C SER A 711 -23.28 -25.31 26.59
N VAL A 712 -23.50 -24.69 27.75
CA VAL A 712 -24.60 -23.73 27.94
C VAL A 712 -24.43 -22.54 27.00
N TYR A 713 -23.21 -22.01 26.86
CA TYR A 713 -22.93 -20.86 26.01
C TYR A 713 -23.16 -21.14 24.51
N VAL A 714 -22.66 -22.26 24.00
CA VAL A 714 -22.84 -22.67 22.59
C VAL A 714 -24.32 -22.88 22.25
N ALA A 715 -25.11 -23.43 23.19
CA ALA A 715 -26.54 -23.66 22.98
C ALA A 715 -27.37 -22.37 22.80
N HIS A 716 -26.89 -21.21 23.28
CA HIS A 716 -27.65 -19.96 23.26
C HIS A 716 -27.21 -18.96 22.18
N LYS A 717 -26.11 -19.22 21.45
CA LYS A 717 -25.53 -18.26 20.49
C LYS A 717 -25.41 -18.87 19.09
N THR A 718 -26.30 -18.46 18.20
CA THR A 718 -26.35 -18.86 16.78
C THR A 718 -25.05 -18.58 16.02
N TYR A 719 -24.34 -17.49 16.34
CA TYR A 719 -23.08 -17.11 15.68
C TYR A 719 -21.94 -18.15 15.82
N LEU A 720 -21.85 -18.86 16.95
CA LEU A 720 -20.81 -19.89 17.13
C LEU A 720 -21.10 -21.13 16.30
N ILE A 721 -22.39 -21.45 16.17
CA ILE A 721 -22.85 -22.53 15.30
C ILE A 721 -22.51 -22.19 13.85
N ASP A 722 -22.69 -20.93 13.44
CA ASP A 722 -22.30 -20.45 12.09
C ASP A 722 -20.80 -20.59 11.80
N ARG A 723 -19.92 -20.35 12.77
CA ARG A 723 -18.46 -20.58 12.59
C ARG A 723 -18.11 -22.07 12.48
N ILE A 724 -18.81 -22.93 13.22
CA ILE A 724 -18.60 -24.38 13.19
C ILE A 724 -19.16 -24.97 11.89
N THR A 725 -20.34 -24.55 11.44
CA THR A 725 -20.95 -25.04 10.20
C THR A 725 -20.21 -24.55 8.96
N GLY A 726 -19.80 -23.27 8.93
CA GLY A 726 -18.96 -22.73 7.85
C GLY A 726 -17.57 -23.38 7.76
N PHE A 727 -17.04 -23.88 8.88
CA PHE A 727 -15.82 -24.70 8.88
C PHE A 727 -16.03 -26.11 8.30
N LEU A 728 -17.16 -26.75 8.60
CA LEU A 728 -17.45 -28.12 8.15
C LEU A 728 -17.73 -28.20 6.63
N ASP A 729 -18.33 -27.16 6.05
CA ASP A 729 -18.52 -27.04 4.60
C ASP A 729 -18.15 -25.64 4.09
N PRO A 730 -16.83 -25.37 3.89
CA PRO A 730 -16.36 -24.05 3.46
C PRO A 730 -16.89 -23.64 2.09
N TYR A 731 -17.17 -24.59 1.20
CA TYR A 731 -17.55 -24.32 -0.19
C TYR A 731 -19.06 -24.11 -0.38
N ALA A 732 -19.88 -24.37 0.63
CA ALA A 732 -21.32 -24.06 0.59
C ALA A 732 -21.62 -22.56 0.50
N ASP A 733 -20.73 -21.70 1.04
CA ASP A 733 -20.87 -20.24 0.99
C ASP A 733 -19.51 -19.55 0.78
N PRO A 734 -18.95 -19.61 -0.45
CA PRO A 734 -17.59 -19.11 -0.73
C PRO A 734 -17.44 -17.59 -0.64
N TYR A 735 -18.54 -16.85 -0.84
CA TYR A 735 -18.55 -15.39 -0.85
C TYR A 735 -19.10 -14.77 0.44
N GLY A 736 -19.67 -15.58 1.35
CA GLY A 736 -20.17 -15.16 2.65
C GLY A 736 -19.30 -15.67 3.79
N LYS A 737 -19.81 -16.61 4.59
CA LYS A 737 -19.24 -17.03 5.88
C LYS A 737 -17.83 -17.63 5.79
N SER A 738 -17.50 -18.27 4.67
CA SER A 738 -16.24 -19.01 4.48
C SER A 738 -15.19 -18.22 3.70
N TYR A 739 -15.50 -16.98 3.30
CA TYR A 739 -14.66 -16.15 2.44
C TYR A 739 -13.22 -15.97 2.96
N GLN A 740 -13.06 -15.68 4.26
CA GLN A 740 -11.72 -15.51 4.87
C GLN A 740 -10.91 -16.81 4.86
N ILE A 741 -11.56 -17.95 5.13
CA ILE A 741 -10.89 -19.26 5.20
C ILE A 741 -10.41 -19.67 3.80
N ILE A 742 -11.25 -19.53 2.78
CA ILE A 742 -10.90 -19.88 1.39
C ILE A 742 -9.74 -19.01 0.91
N ASN A 743 -9.81 -17.69 1.10
CA ASN A 743 -8.73 -16.79 0.67
C ASN A 743 -7.42 -17.03 1.44
N SER A 744 -7.50 -17.47 2.70
CA SER A 744 -6.32 -17.88 3.47
C SER A 744 -5.63 -19.09 2.85
N ILE A 745 -6.38 -20.13 2.50
CA ILE A 745 -5.85 -21.32 1.80
C ILE A 745 -5.29 -20.90 0.43
N SER A 746 -6.02 -20.05 -0.31
CA SER A 746 -5.56 -19.56 -1.61
C SER A 746 -4.25 -18.77 -1.51
N ALA A 747 -4.07 -17.97 -0.46
CA ALA A 747 -2.82 -17.26 -0.19
C ALA A 747 -1.63 -18.22 0.03
N PHE A 748 -1.80 -19.27 0.84
CA PHE A 748 -0.76 -20.31 0.98
C PHE A 748 -0.47 -21.03 -0.34
N SER A 749 -1.52 -21.31 -1.14
CA SER A 749 -1.34 -21.96 -2.44
C SER A 749 -0.55 -21.08 -3.43
N HIS A 750 -0.79 -19.76 -3.40
CA HIS A 750 -0.12 -18.78 -4.25
C HIS A 750 1.35 -18.57 -3.85
N GLY A 751 1.67 -18.62 -2.56
CA GLY A 751 3.05 -18.54 -2.08
C GLY A 751 3.96 -19.69 -2.55
N GLY A 752 3.40 -20.87 -2.81
CA GLY A 752 4.18 -22.04 -3.20
C GLY A 752 5.32 -22.37 -2.22
N PHE A 753 6.42 -22.94 -2.72
CA PHE A 753 7.56 -23.31 -1.87
C PHE A 753 8.41 -22.12 -1.40
N TRP A 754 8.62 -21.13 -2.27
CA TRP A 754 9.60 -20.05 -2.09
C TRP A 754 9.00 -18.71 -1.69
N GLY A 755 7.68 -18.54 -1.86
CA GLY A 755 6.99 -17.27 -1.66
C GLY A 755 7.01 -16.41 -2.90
N VAL A 756 6.09 -15.44 -2.94
CA VAL A 756 6.03 -14.42 -4.01
C VAL A 756 6.95 -13.22 -3.75
N GLY A 757 7.60 -13.19 -2.58
CA GLY A 757 8.47 -12.13 -2.11
C GLY A 757 7.78 -11.17 -1.15
N LEU A 758 8.55 -10.64 -0.19
CA LEU A 758 8.10 -9.64 0.78
C LEU A 758 7.48 -8.44 0.06
N GLY A 759 6.27 -8.06 0.44
CA GLY A 759 5.58 -6.93 -0.16
C GLY A 759 4.67 -7.30 -1.34
N ASN A 760 4.82 -8.49 -1.94
CA ASN A 760 4.12 -8.87 -3.17
C ASN A 760 2.84 -9.71 -2.95
N SER A 761 2.41 -9.91 -1.70
CA SER A 761 1.12 -10.57 -1.43
C SER A 761 -0.01 -9.85 -2.16
N ILE A 762 -0.82 -10.58 -2.92
CA ILE A 762 -2.03 -10.04 -3.56
C ILE A 762 -3.20 -10.05 -2.57
N PHE A 763 -3.24 -11.02 -1.65
CA PHE A 763 -4.37 -11.24 -0.76
C PHE A 763 -4.51 -10.15 0.33
N LYS A 764 -3.44 -9.41 0.63
CA LYS A 764 -3.49 -8.20 1.48
C LYS A 764 -4.16 -6.98 0.83
N SER A 765 -4.47 -7.01 -0.47
CA SER A 765 -5.10 -5.89 -1.20
C SER A 765 -6.63 -5.84 -1.08
N GLY A 766 -7.18 -6.43 -0.01
CA GLY A 766 -8.62 -6.44 0.30
C GLY A 766 -9.33 -7.79 0.20
N TYR A 767 -8.63 -8.86 -0.21
CA TYR A 767 -9.20 -10.23 -0.26
C TYR A 767 -9.28 -10.88 1.12
N LEU A 768 -8.32 -10.59 2.01
CA LEU A 768 -8.40 -10.91 3.43
C LEU A 768 -8.72 -9.63 4.20
N THR A 769 -9.84 -9.62 4.93
CA THR A 769 -10.29 -8.43 5.67
C THR A 769 -9.48 -8.24 6.95
N GLU A 770 -9.08 -9.34 7.58
CA GLU A 770 -8.28 -9.40 8.83
C GLU A 770 -6.84 -9.85 8.54
N ALA A 771 -6.25 -9.32 7.45
CA ALA A 771 -4.93 -9.71 6.94
C ALA A 771 -3.75 -9.32 7.85
N ASN A 772 -3.95 -8.35 8.74
CA ASN A 772 -2.95 -7.85 9.68
C ASN A 772 -3.09 -8.44 11.10
N THR A 773 -4.24 -9.01 11.43
CA THR A 773 -4.60 -9.56 12.75
C THR A 773 -4.59 -11.09 12.68
N ASP A 774 -5.74 -11.72 12.45
CA ASP A 774 -5.98 -13.15 12.63
C ASP A 774 -5.37 -13.99 11.49
N TYR A 775 -5.34 -13.46 10.26
CA TYR A 775 -4.88 -14.14 9.06
C TYR A 775 -3.48 -13.73 8.59
N ILE A 776 -2.70 -13.08 9.46
CA ILE A 776 -1.37 -12.59 9.08
C ILE A 776 -0.43 -13.71 8.60
N LEU A 777 -0.60 -14.92 9.14
CA LEU A 777 0.24 -16.06 8.77
C LEU A 777 -0.01 -16.49 7.32
N ALA A 778 -1.24 -16.31 6.79
CA ALA A 778 -1.55 -16.56 5.39
C ALA A 778 -0.79 -15.60 4.47
N ILE A 779 -0.72 -14.31 4.86
CA ILE A 779 0.08 -13.30 4.15
C ILE A 779 1.57 -13.63 4.23
N TYR A 780 2.07 -13.99 5.42
CA TYR A 780 3.46 -14.40 5.60
C TYR A 780 3.80 -15.64 4.75
N GLY A 781 2.89 -16.62 4.71
CA GLY A 781 3.02 -17.83 3.90
C GLY A 781 2.98 -17.55 2.39
N GLU A 782 2.22 -16.56 1.96
CA GLU A 782 2.26 -16.11 0.57
C GLU A 782 3.60 -15.45 0.23
N GLU A 783 4.08 -14.52 1.08
CA GLU A 783 5.28 -13.73 0.80
C GLU A 783 6.58 -14.51 0.92
N PHE A 784 6.69 -15.41 1.90
CA PHE A 784 7.90 -16.18 2.18
C PHE A 784 7.79 -17.67 1.83
N GLY A 785 6.61 -18.12 1.38
CA GLY A 785 6.36 -19.49 0.96
C GLY A 785 6.41 -20.50 2.10
N TYR A 786 6.31 -21.77 1.73
CA TYR A 786 6.43 -22.90 2.64
C TYR A 786 7.72 -22.90 3.48
N ILE A 787 8.86 -22.54 2.87
CA ILE A 787 10.15 -22.48 3.57
C ILE A 787 10.14 -21.39 4.65
N GLY A 788 9.55 -20.23 4.35
CA GLY A 788 9.37 -19.15 5.32
C GLY A 788 8.56 -19.57 6.53
N ILE A 789 7.46 -20.28 6.32
CA ILE A 789 6.61 -20.82 7.38
C ILE A 789 7.38 -21.80 8.26
N ILE A 790 8.11 -22.75 7.67
CA ILE A 790 8.95 -23.69 8.44
C ILE A 790 9.97 -22.94 9.29
N LEU A 791 10.63 -21.93 8.73
CA LEU A 791 11.62 -21.13 9.45
C LEU A 791 10.98 -20.39 10.64
N LEU A 792 9.80 -19.80 10.45
CA LEU A 792 9.06 -19.12 11.51
C LEU A 792 8.69 -20.10 12.63
N VAL A 793 8.07 -21.23 12.28
CA VAL A 793 7.68 -22.28 13.23
C VAL A 793 8.91 -22.82 13.97
N LEU A 794 10.03 -23.02 13.27
CA LEU A 794 11.27 -23.46 13.89
C LEU A 794 11.79 -22.46 14.93
N LEU A 795 11.80 -21.16 14.61
CA LEU A 795 12.21 -20.11 15.54
C LEU A 795 11.32 -20.08 16.79
N GLU A 796 10.00 -20.21 16.62
CA GLU A 796 9.06 -20.26 17.73
C GLU A 796 9.24 -21.50 18.60
N VAL A 797 9.40 -22.68 17.99
CA VAL A 797 9.68 -23.92 18.72
C VAL A 797 10.98 -23.77 19.51
N LEU A 798 12.04 -23.21 18.92
CA LEU A 798 13.30 -22.94 19.64
C LEU A 798 13.11 -21.96 20.80
N LEU A 799 12.31 -20.92 20.63
CA LEU A 799 11.95 -19.98 21.69
C LEU A 799 11.25 -20.70 22.84
N TYR A 800 10.22 -21.50 22.55
CA TYR A 800 9.42 -22.21 23.55
C TYR A 800 10.24 -23.29 24.27
N LEU A 801 11.08 -24.03 23.55
CA LEU A 801 12.03 -24.98 24.15
C LEU A 801 13.02 -24.27 25.07
N ARG A 802 13.48 -23.06 24.72
CA ARG A 802 14.39 -22.30 25.57
C ARG A 802 13.71 -21.78 26.83
N MET A 803 12.50 -21.25 26.70
CA MET A 803 11.68 -20.85 27.86
C MET A 803 11.35 -22.04 28.77
N PHE A 804 11.03 -23.20 28.19
CA PHE A 804 10.79 -24.43 28.93
C PHE A 804 12.05 -24.88 29.70
N LYS A 805 13.23 -24.81 29.07
CA LYS A 805 14.51 -25.09 29.75
C LYS A 805 14.70 -24.19 30.97
N ILE A 806 14.43 -22.89 30.85
CA ILE A 806 14.51 -21.94 31.97
C ILE A 806 13.54 -22.33 33.08
N SER A 807 12.27 -22.62 32.75
CA SER A 807 11.28 -23.11 33.73
C SER A 807 11.76 -24.36 34.47
N HIS A 808 12.23 -25.37 33.73
CA HIS A 808 12.71 -26.62 34.28
C HIS A 808 13.92 -26.43 35.22
N GLN A 809 14.93 -25.65 34.79
CA GLN A 809 16.08 -25.33 35.62
C GLN A 809 15.67 -24.57 36.89
N THR A 810 14.75 -23.62 36.77
CA THR A 810 14.19 -22.85 37.90
C THR A 810 13.54 -23.78 38.94
N TYR A 811 12.83 -24.82 38.49
CA TYR A 811 12.18 -25.77 39.38
C TYR A 811 13.19 -26.70 40.07
N PHE A 812 14.01 -27.40 39.28
CA PHE A 812 14.83 -28.50 39.78
C PHE A 812 16.16 -28.06 40.37
N LEU A 813 16.84 -27.09 39.75
CA LEU A 813 18.16 -26.63 40.20
C LEU A 813 18.03 -25.53 41.25
N TYR A 814 17.27 -24.49 40.95
CA TYR A 814 17.18 -23.30 41.80
C TYR A 814 16.09 -23.38 42.88
N LYS A 815 15.24 -24.42 42.85
CA LYS A 815 14.17 -24.67 43.85
C LYS A 815 13.18 -23.51 43.98
N ARG A 816 12.82 -22.87 42.87
CA ARG A 816 11.90 -21.73 42.80
C ARG A 816 10.60 -22.11 42.08
N PRO A 817 9.71 -22.90 42.72
CA PRO A 817 8.59 -23.53 42.04
C PRO A 817 7.56 -22.54 41.49
N PHE A 818 7.40 -21.37 42.13
CA PHE A 818 6.47 -20.34 41.65
C PHE A 818 6.88 -19.77 40.30
N GLN A 819 8.14 -19.33 40.20
CA GLN A 819 8.70 -18.79 38.98
C GLN A 819 8.71 -19.84 37.87
N ALA A 820 9.06 -21.08 38.21
CA ALA A 820 9.08 -22.18 37.27
C ALA A 820 7.69 -22.45 36.66
N ILE A 821 6.66 -22.63 37.50
CA ILE A 821 5.30 -22.89 37.03
C ILE A 821 4.77 -21.70 36.23
N MET A 822 5.08 -20.47 36.66
CA MET A 822 4.71 -19.26 35.93
C MET A 822 5.29 -19.24 34.52
N VAL A 823 6.60 -19.46 34.36
CA VAL A 823 7.21 -19.55 33.02
C VAL A 823 6.67 -20.73 32.22
N PHE A 824 6.39 -21.87 32.86
CA PHE A 824 5.77 -23.03 32.20
C PHE A 824 4.38 -22.69 31.64
N THR A 825 3.55 -22.00 32.42
CA THR A 825 2.23 -21.55 31.94
C THR A 825 2.33 -20.57 30.77
N PHE A 826 3.37 -19.71 30.74
CA PHE A 826 3.63 -18.84 29.60
C PHE A 826 4.06 -19.64 28.37
N VAL A 827 4.91 -20.67 28.52
CA VAL A 827 5.27 -21.57 27.40
C VAL A 827 4.02 -22.22 26.80
N LEU A 828 3.11 -22.73 27.64
CA LEU A 828 1.84 -23.31 27.17
C LEU A 828 0.94 -22.28 26.49
N TRP A 829 0.90 -21.05 27.01
CA TRP A 829 0.11 -19.97 26.42
C TRP A 829 0.60 -19.60 25.02
N PHE A 830 1.90 -19.31 24.87
CA PHE A 830 2.46 -18.93 23.56
C PHE A 830 2.35 -20.10 22.56
N SER A 831 2.65 -21.32 23.00
CA SER A 831 2.51 -22.52 22.17
C SER A 831 1.06 -22.74 21.69
N TYR A 832 0.07 -22.62 22.58
CA TYR A 832 -1.34 -22.79 22.22
C TYR A 832 -1.77 -21.75 21.19
N GLN A 833 -1.42 -20.49 21.42
CA GLN A 833 -1.85 -19.39 20.58
C GLN A 833 -1.21 -19.45 19.17
N ALA A 834 0.07 -19.82 19.07
CA ALA A 834 0.72 -20.09 17.79
C ALA A 834 0.08 -21.29 17.05
N LEU A 835 -0.12 -22.42 17.75
CA LEU A 835 -0.70 -23.62 17.15
C LEU A 835 -2.14 -23.39 16.69
N TYR A 836 -2.95 -22.69 17.49
CA TYR A 836 -4.34 -22.38 17.15
C TYR A 836 -4.41 -21.45 15.93
N ASN A 837 -3.62 -20.38 15.91
CA ASN A 837 -3.59 -19.46 14.77
C ASN A 837 -3.13 -20.17 13.49
N PHE A 838 -2.07 -20.99 13.58
CA PHE A 838 -1.63 -21.84 12.46
C PHE A 838 -2.77 -22.73 11.95
N ALA A 839 -3.36 -23.55 12.82
CA ALA A 839 -4.42 -24.49 12.45
C ALA A 839 -5.67 -23.79 11.88
N MET A 840 -6.00 -22.60 12.37
CA MET A 840 -7.10 -21.80 11.86
C MET A 840 -6.83 -21.32 10.42
N THR A 841 -5.65 -20.78 10.15
CA THR A 841 -5.32 -20.24 8.81
C THR A 841 -5.25 -21.31 7.72
N VAL A 842 -4.93 -22.56 8.06
CA VAL A 842 -4.97 -23.71 7.14
C VAL A 842 -6.28 -24.51 7.18
N ALA A 843 -7.33 -23.96 7.81
CA ALA A 843 -8.66 -24.56 7.90
C ALA A 843 -8.72 -25.93 8.59
N PHE A 844 -7.90 -26.15 9.62
CA PHE A 844 -8.01 -27.29 10.54
C PHE A 844 -8.84 -26.98 11.79
N LEU A 845 -8.96 -25.70 12.15
CA LEU A 845 -9.79 -25.22 13.25
C LEU A 845 -10.68 -24.05 12.79
N PRO A 846 -11.83 -23.81 13.44
CA PRO A 846 -12.69 -22.68 13.13
C PRO A 846 -11.99 -21.35 13.45
N THR A 847 -12.49 -20.27 12.86
CA THR A 847 -11.95 -18.93 13.08
C THR A 847 -12.13 -18.49 14.52
N ASP A 848 -11.05 -17.98 15.11
CA ASP A 848 -11.04 -17.31 16.40
C ASP A 848 -10.32 -15.96 16.25
N GLY A 849 -10.68 -15.00 17.10
CA GLY A 849 -10.06 -13.66 17.10
C GLY A 849 -8.70 -13.64 17.80
N SER A 850 -7.93 -14.72 17.69
CA SER A 850 -6.66 -14.89 18.39
C SER A 850 -5.48 -14.54 17.48
N THR A 851 -4.65 -13.64 17.99
CA THR A 851 -3.48 -13.09 17.30
C THR A 851 -2.31 -14.08 17.35
N HIS A 852 -1.52 -14.19 16.27
CA HIS A 852 -0.30 -14.97 16.29
C HIS A 852 0.75 -14.33 17.22
N PRO A 853 1.38 -15.10 18.13
CA PRO A 853 2.42 -14.59 19.03
C PRO A 853 3.50 -13.80 18.32
N LEU A 854 3.74 -12.55 18.76
CA LEU A 854 4.81 -11.65 18.30
C LEU A 854 4.81 -11.28 16.80
N ILE A 855 3.96 -11.91 15.98
CA ILE A 855 3.84 -11.68 14.53
C ILE A 855 2.60 -10.86 14.20
N SER A 856 1.42 -11.18 14.73
CA SER A 856 0.18 -10.46 14.38
C SER A 856 0.12 -9.05 14.97
N TYR A 857 -0.65 -8.18 14.30
CA TYR A 857 -1.09 -6.92 14.89
C TYR A 857 -1.99 -7.21 16.09
N GLY A 858 -1.48 -6.98 17.29
CA GLY A 858 -2.15 -7.40 18.53
C GLY A 858 -2.56 -6.30 19.49
N GLY A 859 -2.32 -5.02 19.21
CA GLY A 859 -2.63 -3.92 20.13
C GLY A 859 -2.12 -4.18 21.56
N SER A 860 -3.04 -4.39 22.51
CA SER A 860 -2.72 -4.76 23.90
C SER A 860 -2.15 -6.18 24.08
N SER A 861 -2.51 -7.15 23.25
CA SER A 861 -1.99 -8.54 23.29
C SER A 861 -0.47 -8.52 23.22
N TYR A 862 0.06 -7.78 22.25
CA TYR A 862 1.49 -7.59 22.05
C TYR A 862 2.19 -7.05 23.31
N VAL A 863 1.64 -6.01 23.94
CA VAL A 863 2.21 -5.42 25.17
C VAL A 863 2.25 -6.43 26.32
N ILE A 864 1.17 -7.19 26.54
CA ILE A 864 1.12 -8.19 27.62
C ILE A 864 2.08 -9.36 27.36
N MET A 865 2.24 -9.78 26.10
CA MET A 865 3.20 -10.83 25.75
C MET A 865 4.65 -10.37 26.00
N PHE A 866 4.99 -9.12 25.72
CA PHE A 866 6.29 -8.54 26.06
C PHE A 866 6.52 -8.48 27.58
N ILE A 867 5.47 -8.21 28.38
CA ILE A 867 5.55 -8.34 29.84
C ILE A 867 5.88 -9.79 30.24
N ALA A 868 5.19 -10.79 29.68
CA ALA A 868 5.44 -12.20 30.00
C ALA A 868 6.86 -12.67 29.62
N LEU A 869 7.38 -12.22 28.47
CA LEU A 869 8.76 -12.47 28.05
C LEU A 869 9.77 -11.76 28.96
N GLY A 870 9.49 -10.51 29.37
CA GLY A 870 10.32 -9.75 30.30
C GLY A 870 10.40 -10.42 31.67
N ILE A 871 9.27 -10.94 32.17
CA ILE A 871 9.23 -11.76 33.40
C ILE A 871 10.09 -13.01 33.22
N THR A 872 9.97 -13.72 32.10
CA THR A 872 10.73 -14.95 31.83
C THR A 872 12.23 -14.68 31.82
N MET A 873 12.64 -13.61 31.15
CA MET A 873 14.02 -13.16 31.10
C MET A 873 14.54 -12.72 32.48
N ARG A 874 13.68 -12.11 33.31
CA ARG A 874 14.01 -11.76 34.70
C ARG A 874 14.18 -13.00 35.57
N VAL A 875 13.40 -14.06 35.36
CA VAL A 875 13.58 -15.34 36.06
C VAL A 875 14.97 -15.92 35.75
N ASP A 876 15.37 -15.94 34.48
CA ASP A 876 16.71 -16.40 34.07
C ASP A 876 17.83 -15.55 34.71
N TYR A 877 17.71 -14.22 34.65
CA TYR A 877 18.66 -13.30 35.28
C TYR A 877 18.83 -13.60 36.79
N GLU A 878 17.73 -13.72 37.52
CA GLU A 878 17.78 -13.99 38.96
C GLU A 878 18.36 -15.38 39.26
N ASN A 879 18.09 -16.38 38.42
CA ASN A 879 18.70 -17.71 38.56
C ASN A 879 20.21 -17.67 38.35
N ARG A 880 20.70 -16.93 37.36
CA ARG A 880 22.13 -16.74 37.11
C ARG A 880 22.82 -15.99 38.25
N CYS A 881 22.15 -14.99 38.83
CA CYS A 881 22.65 -14.32 40.03
C CYS A 881 22.81 -15.30 41.20
N ILE A 882 21.85 -16.23 41.39
CA ILE A 882 21.94 -17.29 42.41
C ILE A 882 23.08 -18.25 42.10
N ALA A 883 23.22 -18.68 40.83
CA ALA A 883 24.31 -19.58 40.40
C ALA A 883 25.70 -19.00 40.66
N ASN A 884 25.86 -17.68 40.48
CA ASN A 884 27.12 -16.98 40.72
C ASN A 884 27.47 -16.87 42.20
N GLN A 885 26.47 -16.83 43.08
CA GLN A 885 26.67 -16.80 44.53
C GLN A 885 26.90 -18.21 45.10
N HIS A 886 26.27 -19.23 44.49
CA HIS A 886 26.36 -20.62 44.90
C HIS A 886 26.37 -21.55 43.67
N PRO A 887 27.54 -22.05 43.21
CA PRO A 887 27.61 -22.93 42.04
C PRO A 887 26.88 -24.25 42.33
N VAL A 888 25.74 -24.45 41.67
CA VAL A 888 24.93 -25.66 41.76
C VAL A 888 25.50 -26.70 40.79
N LYS A 889 25.79 -27.93 41.25
CA LYS A 889 26.23 -29.03 40.37
C LYS A 889 25.14 -29.33 39.32
N GLU A 890 25.50 -29.28 38.03
CA GLU A 890 24.60 -29.62 36.93
C GLU A 890 24.07 -31.06 37.08
N ALA A 891 22.76 -31.24 36.90
CA ALA A 891 22.16 -32.56 36.71
C ALA A 891 22.20 -32.90 35.20
N PRO A 892 22.47 -34.16 34.82
CA PRO A 892 22.73 -34.52 33.42
C PRO A 892 21.49 -34.33 32.54
N SER A 893 21.68 -33.62 31.43
CA SER A 893 20.65 -33.18 30.48
C SER A 893 20.06 -34.28 29.59
N GLU A 894 20.63 -35.49 29.56
CA GLU A 894 20.22 -36.56 28.64
C GLU A 894 19.00 -37.38 29.11
N HIS A 895 18.64 -37.33 30.39
CA HIS A 895 17.46 -38.05 30.91
C HIS A 895 16.10 -37.34 30.69
N LEU A 896 16.12 -36.16 30.07
CA LEU A 896 15.02 -35.18 30.10
C LEU A 896 13.90 -35.44 29.10
N VAL A 897 14.23 -35.87 27.88
CA VAL A 897 13.22 -36.24 26.86
C VAL A 897 12.63 -37.62 27.14
N GLN A 898 13.46 -38.54 27.66
CA GLN A 898 13.02 -39.89 28.04
C GLN A 898 11.96 -39.87 29.15
N ASN A 899 12.06 -38.97 30.14
CA ASN A 899 11.07 -38.90 31.22
C ASN A 899 9.71 -38.33 30.77
N PHE A 900 9.68 -37.44 29.76
CA PHE A 900 8.43 -36.94 29.15
C PHE A 900 7.68 -38.09 28.46
N PHE A 901 8.36 -38.81 27.56
CA PHE A 901 7.77 -39.97 26.88
C PHE A 901 7.51 -41.15 27.82
N SER A 902 8.37 -41.41 28.81
CA SER A 902 8.20 -42.49 29.80
C SER A 902 6.98 -42.29 30.69
N ASN A 903 6.77 -41.08 31.23
CA ASN A 903 5.60 -40.80 32.08
C ASN A 903 4.31 -40.74 31.27
N MET A 904 4.35 -40.21 30.04
CA MET A 904 3.20 -40.20 29.14
C MET A 904 2.87 -41.62 28.64
N TRP A 905 3.87 -42.44 28.35
CA TRP A 905 3.68 -43.83 27.93
C TRP A 905 3.20 -44.72 29.07
N LYS A 906 3.63 -44.49 30.33
CA LYS A 906 3.07 -45.15 31.52
C LYS A 906 1.59 -44.83 31.76
N LEU A 907 1.12 -43.64 31.36
CA LEU A 907 -0.29 -43.25 31.39
C LEU A 907 -1.14 -44.03 30.37
N PHE A 908 -0.57 -44.38 29.21
CA PHE A 908 -1.25 -45.18 28.18
C PHE A 908 -1.02 -46.69 28.31
N SER A 909 0.01 -47.12 29.04
CA SER A 909 0.43 -48.53 29.17
C SER A 909 0.01 -49.19 30.47
N ALA A 910 -0.98 -48.65 31.19
CA ALA A 910 -1.51 -49.27 32.40
C ALA A 910 -2.26 -50.57 32.08
N LYS A 911 -1.53 -51.63 31.70
CA LYS A 911 -1.96 -53.00 31.97
C LYS A 911 -1.73 -53.24 33.46
N GLU A 912 -2.83 -53.49 34.15
CA GLU A 912 -2.83 -54.02 35.51
C GLU A 912 -1.83 -55.18 35.60
N THR A 913 -0.80 -55.02 36.42
CA THR A 913 -0.01 -56.15 36.91
C THR A 913 -0.58 -56.55 38.28
N PRO A 914 -0.89 -57.84 38.52
CA PRO A 914 -1.53 -58.26 39.76
C PRO A 914 -0.59 -58.05 40.94
N LYS A 915 -1.18 -57.64 42.07
CA LYS A 915 -0.51 -57.58 43.39
C LYS A 915 0.23 -58.88 43.69
N ALA A 916 1.56 -58.85 43.65
CA ALA A 916 2.38 -59.88 44.27
C ALA A 916 2.29 -59.71 45.80
N LYS A 917 1.77 -60.74 46.47
CA LYS A 917 1.69 -60.87 47.92
C LYS A 917 3.10 -60.74 48.55
N GLN A 918 3.25 -59.84 49.51
CA GLN A 918 4.35 -59.94 50.48
C GLN A 918 4.12 -61.14 51.41
N PRO A 919 5.16 -61.91 51.76
CA PRO A 919 5.04 -63.01 52.69
C PRO A 919 4.91 -62.46 54.11
N ARG A 920 3.96 -63.03 54.86
CA ARG A 920 3.93 -62.93 56.32
C ARG A 920 5.27 -63.40 56.88
N ARG A 921 5.92 -62.58 57.70
CA ARG A 921 6.78 -63.07 58.78
C ARG A 921 6.28 -62.51 60.10
N SER A 922 5.90 -63.47 60.95
CA SER A 922 5.68 -63.40 62.38
C SER A 922 6.87 -62.77 63.12
N LYS A 923 6.63 -61.78 63.96
CA LYS A 923 6.31 -61.90 65.39
C LYS A 923 5.82 -60.55 65.91
#